data_AF-A0AAX7SIT6-F1
#
_entry.id   AF-A0AAX7SIT6-F1
#
_cell.length_a   1.000
_cell.length_b   1.000
_cell.length_c   1.000
_cell.angle_alpha   90.00
_cell.angle_beta   90.00
_cell.angle_gamma   90.00
#
_symmetry.space_group_name_H-M   'P 1'
#
loop_
_entity.id
_entity.type
_entity.pdbx_description
1 polymer ?
#
loop_
_entity_poly.entity_id
_entity_poly.type
_entity_poly.pdbx_seq_one_letter_code
_entity_poly.pdbx_strand_id
1 'polypeptide(L)'
;MSIMGRISFSCLFPASWHFSLSSQVLPRLLIPSIRQLLFISLVVCLIGLLYLLLVAGKGHVSWITKENHFHRHLARVTDIDATDTTNPNLNYGLVVDCGSSGSRVFVYCWPRHNGNPHELLDIRQMRDQNRKPVVMKIKPGEMSSVWLKLLSQYYMVMHAFQHLVLPFIYPLRSNVCFPSGISELAKTPEKASDYIYPLLSFAAQHIPKHKHQETPLYVLCTAGMRILPENQQEALLEDLRTDIPVHFNFLFSDSHVEVISGKQEGVYAWIGINFVLGRFDHVHNDGEAVVEVHVPGGDQQEMLLRKRTTGVLDMGGVSTQIAYEVPKTEEIAKNLLAEFNLGCDVHRTEHVYRVYVSTFLGYGGNAARQRYEENLIRNTAARNRLLDQHIGETVESPLLDPCLPTDLQDEIGPPTQHLYLRGTGDFDQCRQILQPFLNRTNDTQTSLNGVYQPAIDYSNSQFYGFSEFYYCMEDVLRMGGDYNASKYAKAAKSYCATQWKILRERFESGLYASHADLHRLKYQCFKSAWMYEVLHTGFSFPTNYKNLKTALLVYDKEVQWTLGAILYRTRFLPLRDIQQESLKGAHSHWRHSFSFVNNHYLFLACFFIVLLSIILYLRRLRRIHRRTAQRCTPSSVPWLEEGLASPTILINL
;
A
#
# COMPACT_ATOMS: atom_id res chain seq x y z
N MET A 1 -22.52 -74.26 53.34
CA MET A 1 -21.24 -73.77 53.92
C MET A 1 -20.38 -73.30 52.76
N SER A 2 -20.13 -71.99 52.71
CA SER A 2 -19.32 -71.19 51.75
C SER A 2 -19.55 -71.38 50.23
N ILE A 3 -20.22 -70.37 49.67
CA ILE A 3 -20.52 -70.14 48.25
C ILE A 3 -19.23 -69.72 47.50
N MET A 4 -18.84 -70.47 46.46
CA MET A 4 -17.83 -70.02 45.49
C MET A 4 -18.51 -69.16 44.41
N GLY A 5 -18.21 -67.87 44.36
CA GLY A 5 -18.64 -66.99 43.28
C GLY A 5 -17.71 -67.11 42.07
N ARG A 6 -18.25 -67.48 40.90
CA ARG A 6 -17.58 -67.37 39.58
C ARG A 6 -18.05 -66.08 38.91
N ILE A 7 -17.13 -65.17 38.59
CA ILE A 7 -17.41 -64.03 37.70
C ILE A 7 -16.87 -64.39 36.31
N SER A 8 -17.74 -64.33 35.30
CA SER A 8 -17.39 -64.57 33.90
C SER A 8 -17.72 -63.34 33.08
N PHE A 9 -16.79 -62.84 32.25
CA PHE A 9 -17.05 -61.83 31.24
C PHE A 9 -16.91 -62.48 29.86
N SER A 10 -17.98 -62.40 29.07
CA SER A 10 -18.08 -62.95 27.72
C SER A 10 -18.16 -61.79 26.74
N CYS A 11 -17.11 -61.55 25.96
CA CYS A 11 -17.17 -60.72 24.75
C CYS A 11 -16.94 -61.63 23.53
N LEU A 12 -17.77 -61.44 22.50
CA LEU A 12 -17.84 -62.25 21.28
C LEU A 12 -16.55 -62.14 20.43
N PHE A 13 -16.10 -63.28 19.88
CA PHE A 13 -14.96 -63.56 18.95
C PHE A 13 -13.56 -63.84 19.58
N PRO A 14 -12.73 -64.72 18.96
CA PRO A 14 -12.32 -65.98 19.58
C PRO A 14 -10.93 -65.93 20.23
N ALA A 15 -10.90 -65.76 21.54
CA ALA A 15 -9.89 -66.36 22.43
C ALA A 15 -10.38 -66.22 23.87
N SER A 16 -11.07 -67.22 24.39
CA SER A 16 -11.50 -67.24 25.79
C SER A 16 -10.33 -67.68 26.68
N TRP A 17 -9.71 -66.74 27.38
CA TRP A 17 -8.75 -67.03 28.43
C TRP A 17 -9.49 -67.28 29.75
N HIS A 18 -9.35 -68.48 30.31
CA HIS A 18 -9.90 -68.82 31.62
C HIS A 18 -8.85 -68.59 32.71
N PHE A 19 -9.06 -67.62 33.59
CA PHE A 19 -8.27 -67.48 34.82
C PHE A 19 -9.06 -68.05 36.01
N SER A 20 -8.50 -69.06 36.67
CA SER A 20 -8.99 -69.56 37.96
C SER A 20 -8.03 -69.07 39.05
N LEU A 21 -8.54 -68.20 39.93
CA LEU A 21 -7.80 -67.75 41.10
C LEU A 21 -8.08 -68.69 42.27
N SER A 22 -7.05 -69.46 42.65
CA SER A 22 -7.02 -70.27 43.86
C SER A 22 -7.10 -69.37 45.11
N SER A 23 -7.85 -69.79 46.12
CA SER A 23 -8.10 -69.07 47.38
C SER A 23 -6.88 -68.97 48.31
N GLN A 24 -5.67 -69.11 47.79
CA GLN A 24 -4.41 -69.00 48.55
C GLN A 24 -3.58 -67.75 48.22
N VAL A 25 -4.07 -66.83 47.38
CA VAL A 25 -3.36 -65.56 47.05
C VAL A 25 -4.08 -64.32 47.61
N LEU A 26 -5.04 -64.52 48.52
CA LEU A 26 -5.92 -63.47 49.05
C LEU A 26 -5.56 -62.99 50.47
N PRO A 27 -4.28 -62.72 50.79
CA PRO A 27 -4.05 -61.61 51.72
C PRO A 27 -2.78 -60.80 51.38
N ARG A 28 -2.74 -60.13 50.22
CA ARG A 28 -1.77 -59.02 49.96
C ARG A 28 -2.33 -57.86 49.13
N LEU A 29 -3.65 -57.77 48.96
CA LEU A 29 -4.31 -56.76 48.12
C LEU A 29 -5.03 -55.64 48.89
N LEU A 30 -4.91 -55.60 50.23
CA LEU A 30 -5.58 -54.59 51.06
C LEU A 30 -4.66 -53.69 51.88
N ILE A 31 -3.33 -53.79 51.68
CA ILE A 31 -2.38 -52.81 52.21
C ILE A 31 -1.30 -52.62 51.15
N PRO A 32 -1.38 -51.58 50.30
CA PRO A 32 -0.31 -51.31 49.35
C PRO A 32 0.97 -51.14 50.15
N SER A 33 2.02 -51.88 49.78
CA SER A 33 3.33 -51.66 50.38
C SER A 33 3.73 -50.20 50.16
N ILE A 34 4.47 -49.60 51.11
CA ILE A 34 4.93 -48.20 51.01
C ILE A 34 5.56 -47.92 49.63
N ARG A 35 6.25 -48.91 49.04
CA ARG A 35 6.82 -48.83 47.69
C ARG A 35 5.78 -48.66 46.57
N GLN A 36 4.62 -49.31 46.66
CA GLN A 36 3.55 -49.16 45.67
C GLN A 36 2.83 -47.82 45.80
N LEU A 37 2.61 -47.33 47.02
CA LEU A 37 2.08 -45.99 47.26
C LEU A 37 3.01 -44.90 46.71
N LEU A 38 4.33 -45.05 46.93
CA LEU A 38 5.33 -44.12 46.38
C LEU A 38 5.35 -44.14 44.86
N PHE A 39 5.23 -45.32 44.23
CA PHE A 39 5.18 -45.43 42.77
C PHE A 39 3.93 -44.80 42.17
N ILE A 40 2.75 -45.05 42.76
CA ILE A 40 1.50 -44.44 42.30
C ILE A 40 1.55 -42.92 42.48
N SER A 41 2.07 -42.43 43.62
CA SER A 41 2.27 -41.00 43.85
C SER A 41 3.20 -40.38 42.80
N LEU A 42 4.30 -41.05 42.46
CA LEU A 42 5.24 -40.58 41.43
C LEU A 42 4.56 -40.48 40.06
N VAL A 43 3.78 -41.49 39.67
CA VAL A 43 3.06 -41.51 38.38
C VAL A 43 2.01 -40.41 38.33
N VAL A 44 1.23 -40.19 39.39
CA VAL A 44 0.24 -39.11 39.46
C VAL A 44 0.92 -37.75 39.41
N CYS A 45 2.05 -37.57 40.11
CA CYS A 45 2.85 -36.35 40.03
C CYS A 45 3.38 -36.11 38.61
N LEU A 46 3.90 -37.14 37.93
CA LEU A 46 4.39 -37.04 36.55
C LEU A 46 3.27 -36.67 35.56
N ILE A 47 2.08 -37.27 35.70
CA ILE A 47 0.92 -36.95 34.87
C ILE A 47 0.44 -35.51 35.17
N GLY A 48 0.40 -35.11 36.44
CA GLY A 48 0.05 -33.74 36.83
C GLY A 48 1.06 -32.71 36.31
N LEU A 49 2.36 -33.03 36.31
CA LEU A 49 3.42 -32.18 35.80
C LEU A 49 3.34 -32.07 34.26
N LEU A 50 3.06 -33.17 33.57
CA LEU A 50 2.82 -33.19 32.12
C LEU A 50 1.58 -32.36 31.74
N TYR A 51 0.49 -32.49 32.52
CA TYR A 51 -0.72 -31.69 32.32
C TYR A 51 -0.45 -30.20 32.54
N LEU A 52 0.27 -29.84 33.61
CA LEU A 52 0.70 -28.47 33.87
C LEU A 52 1.59 -27.92 32.75
N LEU A 53 2.53 -28.70 32.23
CA LEU A 53 3.37 -28.30 31.10
C LEU A 53 2.57 -28.12 29.80
N LEU A 54 1.58 -28.96 29.54
CA LEU A 54 0.70 -28.83 28.37
C LEU A 54 -0.25 -27.64 28.47
N VAL A 55 -0.81 -27.36 29.65
CA VAL A 55 -1.71 -26.22 29.89
C VAL A 55 -0.92 -24.92 29.93
N ALA A 56 0.23 -24.89 30.61
CA ALA A 56 1.14 -23.74 30.61
C ALA A 56 1.71 -23.48 29.22
N GLY A 57 2.05 -24.52 28.44
CA GLY A 57 2.52 -24.37 27.05
C GLY A 57 1.48 -23.72 26.14
N LYS A 58 0.20 -24.12 26.22
CA LYS A 58 -0.88 -23.49 25.45
C LYS A 58 -1.20 -22.06 25.92
N GLY A 59 -1.20 -21.82 27.24
CA GLY A 59 -1.42 -20.49 27.81
C GLY A 59 -0.30 -19.51 27.48
N HIS A 60 0.96 -19.96 27.55
CA HIS A 60 2.14 -19.15 27.29
C HIS A 60 2.29 -18.79 25.81
N VAL A 61 1.96 -19.71 24.88
CA VAL A 61 1.95 -19.41 23.44
C VAL A 61 0.83 -18.42 23.10
N SER A 62 -0.37 -18.58 23.66
CA SER A 62 -1.49 -17.65 23.47
C SER A 62 -1.25 -16.27 24.10
N TRP A 63 -0.47 -16.20 25.18
CA TRP A 63 -0.12 -14.96 25.86
C TRP A 63 0.97 -14.20 25.08
N ILE A 64 2.03 -14.88 24.62
CA ILE A 64 3.09 -14.30 23.76
C ILE A 64 2.52 -13.74 22.45
N THR A 65 1.66 -14.50 21.76
CA THR A 65 1.03 -14.03 20.49
C THR A 65 0.25 -12.74 20.69
N LYS A 66 -0.51 -12.66 21.79
CA LYS A 66 -1.33 -11.49 22.12
C LYS A 66 -0.46 -10.29 22.51
N GLU A 67 0.65 -10.53 23.20
CA GLU A 67 1.64 -9.51 23.59
C GLU A 67 2.39 -8.96 22.37
N ASN A 68 2.81 -9.81 21.41
CA ASN A 68 3.49 -9.35 20.19
C ASN A 68 2.56 -8.54 19.26
N HIS A 69 1.30 -8.98 19.07
CA HIS A 69 0.31 -8.19 18.33
C HIS A 69 0.06 -6.85 19.02
N PHE A 70 0.00 -6.82 20.36
CA PHE A 70 -0.14 -5.60 21.13
C PHE A 70 1.08 -4.68 21.02
N HIS A 71 2.30 -5.22 21.03
CA HIS A 71 3.53 -4.44 20.82
C HIS A 71 3.65 -3.87 19.41
N ARG A 72 3.27 -4.62 18.37
CA ARG A 72 3.23 -4.11 16.99
C ARG A 72 2.15 -3.05 16.80
N HIS A 73 0.99 -3.26 17.43
CA HIS A 73 -0.08 -2.27 17.50
C HIS A 73 0.41 -0.99 18.21
N LEU A 74 1.01 -1.13 19.40
CA LEU A 74 1.60 -0.03 20.15
C LEU A 74 2.67 0.69 19.32
N ALA A 75 3.66 0.00 18.76
CA ALA A 75 4.73 0.64 17.98
C ALA A 75 4.20 1.44 16.78
N ARG A 76 3.13 0.95 16.12
CA ARG A 76 2.48 1.66 14.99
C ARG A 76 1.54 2.78 15.43
N VAL A 77 0.94 2.68 16.61
CA VAL A 77 0.05 3.69 17.22
C VAL A 77 0.84 4.73 18.03
N THR A 78 2.04 4.43 18.52
CA THR A 78 2.92 5.41 19.18
C THR A 78 3.70 6.25 18.17
N ASP A 79 3.80 5.79 16.92
CA ASP A 79 4.39 6.51 15.79
C ASP A 79 3.40 7.52 15.17
N ILE A 80 2.83 8.37 16.04
CA ILE A 80 1.95 9.50 15.67
C ILE A 80 2.73 10.82 15.70
N ASP A 81 4.02 10.77 15.99
CA ASP A 81 4.86 11.95 16.05
C ASP A 81 4.94 12.69 14.72
N ALA A 82 5.15 14.01 14.81
CA ALA A 82 5.34 14.85 13.64
C ALA A 82 6.56 14.35 12.86
N THR A 83 6.47 14.35 11.53
CA THR A 83 7.61 13.96 10.70
C THR A 83 8.74 14.98 10.87
N ASP A 84 9.92 14.52 11.29
CA ASP A 84 11.11 15.37 11.40
C ASP A 84 11.64 15.77 10.02
N THR A 85 11.15 16.89 9.49
CA THR A 85 11.54 17.44 8.20
C THR A 85 13.00 17.94 8.16
N THR A 86 13.70 17.96 9.29
CA THR A 86 15.13 18.30 9.36
C THR A 86 16.03 17.10 9.14
N ASN A 87 15.51 15.87 9.25
CA ASN A 87 16.28 14.65 9.08
C ASN A 87 16.64 14.43 7.59
N PRO A 88 17.93 14.51 7.21
CA PRO A 88 18.35 14.38 5.81
C PRO A 88 18.19 12.95 5.27
N ASN A 89 18.05 11.95 6.16
CA ASN A 89 17.90 10.55 5.81
C ASN A 89 16.46 10.16 5.47
N LEU A 90 15.49 11.06 5.66
CA LEU A 90 14.13 10.84 5.20
C LEU A 90 14.00 11.13 3.70
N ASN A 91 13.27 10.25 3.03
CA ASN A 91 12.82 10.41 1.66
C ASN A 91 11.31 10.60 1.65
N TYR A 92 10.79 11.17 0.57
CA TYR A 92 9.38 11.50 0.44
C TYR A 92 8.84 10.97 -0.88
N GLY A 93 7.53 10.75 -0.95
CA GLY A 93 6.84 10.40 -2.18
C GLY A 93 5.41 10.93 -2.17
N LEU A 94 4.91 11.28 -3.35
CA LEU A 94 3.57 11.85 -3.55
C LEU A 94 2.73 10.93 -4.40
N VAL A 95 1.50 10.69 -3.97
CA VAL A 95 0.47 10.04 -4.80
C VAL A 95 -0.78 10.91 -4.79
N VAL A 96 -1.22 11.30 -5.97
CA VAL A 96 -2.50 11.96 -6.19
C VAL A 96 -3.51 10.91 -6.66
N ASP A 97 -4.52 10.64 -5.82
CA ASP A 97 -5.71 9.86 -6.17
C ASP A 97 -6.67 10.78 -6.93
N CYS A 98 -6.87 10.52 -8.21
CA CYS A 98 -7.84 11.21 -9.05
C CYS A 98 -9.12 10.38 -9.17
N GLY A 99 -9.92 10.41 -8.10
CA GLY A 99 -11.18 9.70 -7.97
C GLY A 99 -12.39 10.40 -8.60
N SER A 100 -13.46 9.64 -8.84
CA SER A 100 -14.69 10.15 -9.47
C SER A 100 -15.50 11.14 -8.63
N SER A 101 -15.19 11.28 -7.34
CA SER A 101 -15.94 12.12 -6.37
C SER A 101 -15.04 13.13 -5.66
N GLY A 102 -13.80 13.28 -6.12
CA GLY A 102 -12.74 13.96 -5.39
C GLY A 102 -11.37 13.54 -5.86
N SER A 103 -10.47 14.51 -6.04
CA SER A 103 -9.03 14.26 -6.02
C SER A 103 -8.42 14.52 -4.65
N ARG A 104 -7.42 13.71 -4.28
CA ARG A 104 -6.70 13.75 -3.00
C ARG A 104 -5.21 13.61 -3.23
N VAL A 105 -4.39 14.32 -2.47
CA VAL A 105 -2.93 14.08 -2.42
C VAL A 105 -2.56 13.46 -1.10
N PHE A 106 -1.71 12.43 -1.17
CA PHE A 106 -1.10 11.77 -0.02
C PHE A 106 0.40 12.01 -0.06
N VAL A 107 0.94 12.50 1.07
CA VAL A 107 2.38 12.64 1.26
C VAL A 107 2.88 11.50 2.12
N TYR A 108 3.81 10.73 1.57
CA TYR A 108 4.47 9.61 2.25
C TYR A 108 5.92 9.95 2.54
N CYS A 109 6.47 9.35 3.58
CA CYS A 109 7.89 9.42 3.91
C CYS A 109 8.42 8.06 4.36
N TRP A 110 9.71 7.84 4.19
CA TRP A 110 10.41 6.64 4.66
C TRP A 110 11.88 6.96 4.98
N PRO A 111 12.48 6.30 5.97
CA PRO A 111 13.92 6.39 6.23
C PRO A 111 14.72 5.69 5.12
N ARG A 112 16.05 5.79 5.18
CA ARG A 112 16.93 4.94 4.38
C ARG A 112 16.66 3.46 4.66
N HIS A 113 16.77 2.64 3.62
CA HIS A 113 16.63 1.20 3.76
C HIS A 113 17.79 0.63 4.59
N ASN A 114 17.51 -0.40 5.40
CA ASN A 114 18.51 -0.98 6.32
C ASN A 114 19.49 -1.96 5.65
N GLY A 115 19.33 -2.19 4.34
CA GLY A 115 20.14 -3.12 3.55
C GLY A 115 19.68 -4.58 3.58
N ASN A 116 18.64 -4.92 4.36
CA ASN A 116 18.12 -6.28 4.41
C ASN A 116 17.24 -6.59 3.17
N PRO A 117 17.65 -7.47 2.24
CA PRO A 117 16.89 -7.76 1.02
C PRO A 117 15.55 -8.48 1.26
N HIS A 118 15.28 -8.95 2.48
CA HIS A 118 14.01 -9.58 2.88
C HIS A 118 12.96 -8.55 3.33
N GLU A 119 13.38 -7.33 3.64
CA GLU A 119 12.50 -6.26 4.11
C GLU A 119 12.10 -5.32 2.97
N LEU A 120 10.92 -4.70 3.13
CA LEU A 120 10.42 -3.67 2.23
C LEU A 120 10.73 -2.28 2.82
N LEU A 121 10.59 -1.23 2.01
CA LEU A 121 10.66 0.15 2.51
C LEU A 121 9.64 0.38 3.64
N ASP A 122 10.09 1.00 4.72
CA ASP A 122 9.23 1.42 5.84
C ASP A 122 8.51 2.73 5.50
N ILE A 123 7.54 2.62 4.59
CA ILE A 123 6.71 3.73 4.13
C ILE A 123 5.64 4.09 5.16
N ARG A 124 5.56 5.38 5.49
CA ARG A 124 4.61 5.93 6.46
C ARG A 124 3.95 7.17 5.87
N GLN A 125 2.72 7.45 6.29
CA GLN A 125 2.06 8.70 5.93
C GLN A 125 2.75 9.84 6.69
N MET A 126 3.15 10.89 5.97
CA MET A 126 3.77 12.07 6.58
C MET A 126 2.79 12.72 7.54
N ARG A 127 3.29 13.24 8.66
CA ARG A 127 2.51 14.00 9.65
C ARG A 127 3.05 15.43 9.78
N ASP A 128 2.14 16.39 9.87
CA ASP A 128 2.46 17.79 10.11
C ASP A 128 2.91 18.02 11.57
N GLN A 129 3.28 19.27 11.89
CA GLN A 129 3.68 19.67 13.25
C GLN A 129 2.57 19.44 14.31
N ASN A 130 1.32 19.35 13.89
CA ASN A 130 0.17 19.07 14.74
C ASN A 130 -0.13 17.57 14.85
N ARG A 131 0.75 16.70 14.34
CA ARG A 131 0.60 15.23 14.28
C ARG A 131 -0.56 14.78 13.39
N LYS A 132 -1.07 15.65 12.53
CA LYS A 132 -2.12 15.32 11.58
C LYS A 132 -1.50 14.74 10.30
N PRO A 133 -2.13 13.72 9.70
CA PRO A 133 -1.68 13.22 8.41
C PRO A 133 -1.67 14.33 7.35
N VAL A 134 -0.59 14.41 6.57
CA VAL A 134 -0.45 15.35 5.46
C VAL A 134 -1.20 14.77 4.26
N VAL A 135 -2.50 15.04 4.25
CA VAL A 135 -3.43 14.67 3.19
C VAL A 135 -4.34 15.86 2.93
N MET A 136 -4.64 16.11 1.65
CA MET A 136 -5.61 17.14 1.26
C MET A 136 -6.57 16.56 0.23
N LYS A 137 -7.86 16.83 0.41
CA LYS A 137 -8.94 16.49 -0.53
C LYS A 137 -9.54 17.77 -1.10
N ILE A 138 -9.81 17.79 -2.40
CA ILE A 138 -10.67 18.81 -3.01
C ILE A 138 -12.12 18.49 -2.65
N LYS A 139 -12.81 19.41 -1.97
CA LYS A 139 -14.24 19.30 -1.65
C LYS A 139 -15.05 20.19 -2.59
N PRO A 140 -16.19 19.70 -3.14
CA PRO A 140 -17.11 20.54 -3.89
C PRO A 140 -17.69 21.65 -3.01
N GLY A 141 -17.74 22.89 -3.50
CA GLY A 141 -18.45 24.01 -2.87
C GLY A 141 -17.74 24.71 -1.71
N GLU A 142 -16.69 24.12 -1.11
CA GLU A 142 -15.78 24.85 -0.21
C GLU A 142 -14.72 25.55 -1.08
N MET A 143 -14.88 26.86 -1.31
CA MET A 143 -13.79 27.69 -1.81
C MET A 143 -12.67 27.60 -0.76
N SER A 144 -11.68 26.73 -1.00
CA SER A 144 -10.62 26.53 -0.01
C SER A 144 -9.94 27.88 0.23
N SER A 145 -9.53 28.15 1.47
CA SER A 145 -8.75 29.34 1.80
C SER A 145 -7.46 29.47 0.95
N VAL A 146 -7.05 28.38 0.30
CA VAL A 146 -5.97 28.32 -0.70
C VAL A 146 -6.38 28.98 -2.01
N TRP A 147 -7.60 28.79 -2.52
CA TRP A 147 -8.10 29.49 -3.72
C TRP A 147 -8.22 31.01 -3.51
N LEU A 148 -8.64 31.46 -2.32
CA LEU A 148 -8.61 32.89 -1.97
C LEU A 148 -7.19 33.46 -1.94
N LYS A 149 -6.22 32.69 -1.42
CA LYS A 149 -4.79 33.07 -1.43
C LYS A 149 -4.18 33.03 -2.83
N LEU A 150 -4.56 32.08 -3.67
CA LEU A 150 -4.09 31.96 -5.04
C LEU A 150 -4.69 33.03 -5.95
N LEU A 151 -5.97 33.36 -5.81
CA LEU A 151 -6.56 34.56 -6.43
C LEU A 151 -5.81 35.82 -5.97
N SER A 152 -5.49 35.95 -4.68
CA SER A 152 -4.65 37.07 -4.21
C SER A 152 -3.26 37.10 -4.84
N GLN A 153 -2.67 35.95 -5.18
CA GLN A 153 -1.28 35.86 -5.68
C GLN A 153 -1.20 35.99 -7.21
N TYR A 154 -2.19 35.47 -7.95
CA TYR A 154 -2.32 35.60 -9.41
C TYR A 154 -2.69 37.03 -9.82
N TYR A 155 -3.55 37.71 -9.03
CA TYR A 155 -3.93 39.10 -9.29
C TYR A 155 -2.87 40.12 -8.87
N MET A 156 -1.85 39.73 -8.08
CA MET A 156 -0.72 40.59 -7.74
C MET A 156 0.17 40.91 -8.95
N VAL A 157 0.05 40.14 -10.05
CA VAL A 157 0.77 40.36 -11.31
C VAL A 157 0.05 41.37 -12.23
N MET A 158 -1.23 41.67 -11.99
CA MET A 158 -2.04 42.60 -12.78
C MET A 158 -2.32 43.89 -12.01
N HIS A 159 -1.26 44.65 -11.73
CA HIS A 159 -1.26 45.84 -10.88
C HIS A 159 -2.05 47.08 -11.41
N ALA A 160 -2.92 46.92 -12.42
CA ALA A 160 -3.64 48.03 -13.07
C ALA A 160 -5.17 47.96 -12.98
N PHE A 161 -5.77 46.84 -12.53
CA PHE A 161 -7.24 46.65 -12.59
C PHE A 161 -7.90 46.36 -11.23
N GLN A 162 -7.19 46.56 -10.13
CA GLN A 162 -7.67 46.19 -8.79
C GLN A 162 -8.91 46.98 -8.33
N HIS A 163 -9.08 48.23 -8.79
CA HIS A 163 -10.21 49.08 -8.36
C HIS A 163 -11.46 49.01 -9.25
N LEU A 164 -11.38 48.43 -10.46
CA LEU A 164 -12.50 48.41 -11.42
C LEU A 164 -13.30 47.09 -11.39
N VAL A 165 -12.70 45.99 -10.93
CA VAL A 165 -13.30 44.65 -11.06
C VAL A 165 -13.87 44.12 -9.74
N LEU A 166 -13.35 44.57 -8.59
CA LEU A 166 -13.82 44.13 -7.26
C LEU A 166 -15.35 44.29 -7.08
N PRO A 167 -16.00 45.41 -7.44
CA PRO A 167 -17.45 45.56 -7.27
C PRO A 167 -18.30 44.66 -8.18
N PHE A 168 -17.73 44.12 -9.26
CA PHE A 168 -18.42 43.22 -10.21
C PHE A 168 -18.31 41.74 -9.85
N ILE A 169 -17.37 41.35 -8.96
CA ILE A 169 -17.22 39.95 -8.50
C ILE A 169 -18.09 39.67 -7.27
N TYR A 170 -18.34 40.68 -6.42
CA TYR A 170 -19.13 40.50 -5.19
C TYR A 170 -20.61 40.08 -5.36
N PRO A 171 -21.31 40.33 -6.50
CA PRO A 171 -22.65 39.79 -6.71
C PRO A 171 -22.69 38.47 -7.51
N LEU A 172 -21.57 37.78 -7.77
CA LEU A 172 -21.59 36.41 -8.30
C LEU A 172 -21.72 35.38 -7.17
N ARG A 173 -22.76 35.53 -6.36
CA ARG A 173 -23.32 34.44 -5.55
C ARG A 173 -24.26 33.63 -6.46
N SER A 174 -23.69 33.04 -7.51
CA SER A 174 -24.41 32.23 -8.50
C SER A 174 -23.57 31.01 -8.88
N ASN A 175 -23.92 29.87 -8.28
CA ASN A 175 -23.78 28.53 -8.85
C ASN A 175 -22.48 28.18 -9.61
N VAL A 176 -21.30 28.53 -9.10
CA VAL A 176 -20.05 27.90 -9.59
C VAL A 176 -19.94 26.54 -8.91
N CYS A 177 -20.44 25.51 -9.58
CA CYS A 177 -20.24 24.12 -9.17
C CYS A 177 -18.78 23.76 -9.43
N PHE A 178 -17.96 23.67 -8.38
CA PHE A 178 -16.59 23.18 -8.51
C PHE A 178 -16.63 21.68 -8.87
N PRO A 179 -15.84 21.25 -9.87
CA PRO A 179 -15.72 19.85 -10.23
C PRO A 179 -15.44 18.99 -9.01
N SER A 180 -16.23 17.94 -8.80
CA SER A 180 -15.95 17.03 -7.69
C SER A 180 -14.73 16.16 -8.01
N GLY A 181 -14.59 15.66 -9.23
CA GLY A 181 -13.44 14.91 -9.72
C GLY A 181 -12.89 15.43 -11.05
N ILE A 182 -11.64 15.05 -11.38
CA ILE A 182 -10.97 15.47 -12.63
C ILE A 182 -11.75 15.07 -13.90
N SER A 183 -12.52 13.98 -13.86
CA SER A 183 -13.31 13.51 -15.00
C SER A 183 -14.42 14.47 -15.42
N GLU A 184 -14.86 15.38 -14.56
CA GLU A 184 -15.86 16.41 -14.91
C GLU A 184 -15.27 17.50 -15.84
N LEU A 185 -13.94 17.59 -15.92
CA LEU A 185 -13.22 18.51 -16.80
C LEU A 185 -13.07 17.97 -18.23
N ALA A 186 -13.71 16.83 -18.57
CA ALA A 186 -13.61 16.20 -19.88
C ALA A 186 -13.95 17.13 -21.07
N LYS A 187 -14.71 18.21 -20.84
CA LYS A 187 -15.06 19.22 -21.85
C LYS A 187 -14.14 20.45 -21.85
N THR A 188 -13.30 20.60 -20.83
CA THR A 188 -12.37 21.73 -20.62
C THR A 188 -11.05 21.18 -20.06
N PRO A 189 -10.31 20.35 -20.84
CA PRO A 189 -9.12 19.66 -20.36
C PRO A 189 -7.99 20.60 -19.94
N GLU A 190 -7.92 21.81 -20.51
CA GLU A 190 -6.95 22.86 -20.19
C GLU A 190 -7.04 23.39 -18.74
N LYS A 191 -8.04 22.95 -17.98
CA LYS A 191 -8.23 23.30 -16.56
C LYS A 191 -7.83 22.18 -15.61
N ALA A 192 -7.31 21.06 -16.12
CA ALA A 192 -6.94 19.91 -15.29
C ALA A 192 -5.81 20.27 -14.32
N SER A 193 -4.79 20.99 -14.79
CA SER A 193 -3.66 21.42 -13.98
C SER A 193 -4.06 22.45 -12.93
N ASP A 194 -4.89 23.43 -13.29
CA ASP A 194 -5.49 24.38 -12.33
C ASP A 194 -6.26 23.66 -11.21
N TYR A 195 -6.97 22.59 -11.54
CA TYR A 195 -7.70 21.78 -10.56
C TYR A 195 -6.76 21.02 -9.61
N ILE A 196 -5.65 20.47 -10.11
CA ILE A 196 -4.68 19.70 -9.30
C ILE A 196 -3.69 20.61 -8.55
N TYR A 197 -3.44 21.82 -9.02
CA TYR A 197 -2.45 22.75 -8.47
C TYR A 197 -2.55 22.98 -6.95
N PRO A 198 -3.74 23.18 -6.33
CA PRO A 198 -3.86 23.35 -4.89
C PRO A 198 -3.35 22.14 -4.10
N LEU A 199 -3.51 20.92 -4.62
CA LEU A 199 -3.02 19.70 -3.99
C LEU A 199 -1.49 19.65 -4.01
N LEU A 200 -0.88 19.93 -5.15
CA LEU A 200 0.58 19.92 -5.29
C LEU A 200 1.24 21.05 -4.51
N SER A 201 0.62 22.24 -4.49
CA SER A 201 1.06 23.37 -3.66
C SER A 201 1.02 23.03 -2.17
N PHE A 202 -0.05 22.38 -1.70
CA PHE A 202 -0.13 21.89 -0.32
C PHE A 202 0.99 20.89 0.00
N ALA A 203 1.25 19.92 -0.88
CA ALA A 203 2.34 18.96 -0.69
C ALA A 203 3.72 19.63 -0.65
N ALA A 204 3.99 20.56 -1.58
CA ALA A 204 5.25 21.30 -1.67
C ALA A 204 5.54 22.17 -0.44
N GLN A 205 4.50 22.64 0.26
CA GLN A 205 4.66 23.39 1.52
C GLN A 205 5.14 22.51 2.68
N HIS A 206 4.85 21.21 2.67
CA HIS A 206 5.22 20.30 3.74
C HIS A 206 6.60 19.66 3.51
N ILE A 207 6.95 19.36 2.26
CA ILE A 207 8.22 18.71 1.93
C ILE A 207 9.37 19.74 1.89
N PRO A 208 10.52 19.48 2.52
CA PRO A 208 11.70 20.36 2.41
C PRO A 208 12.09 20.63 0.96
N LYS A 209 12.35 21.90 0.60
CA LYS A 209 12.67 22.32 -0.78
C LYS A 209 13.80 21.53 -1.43
N HIS A 210 14.85 21.20 -0.66
CA HIS A 210 15.99 20.45 -1.15
C HIS A 210 15.67 18.97 -1.46
N LYS A 211 14.54 18.45 -0.98
CA LYS A 211 14.05 17.09 -1.25
C LYS A 211 13.09 17.02 -2.44
N HIS A 212 12.62 18.15 -2.98
CA HIS A 212 11.63 18.17 -4.06
C HIS A 212 12.11 17.37 -5.27
N GLN A 213 13.35 17.59 -5.73
CA GLN A 213 13.92 16.91 -6.91
C GLN A 213 14.11 15.39 -6.73
N GLU A 214 14.14 14.90 -5.49
CA GLU A 214 14.27 13.47 -5.18
C GLU A 214 12.90 12.81 -4.90
N THR A 215 11.83 13.61 -4.77
CA THR A 215 10.50 13.16 -4.38
C THR A 215 9.71 12.75 -5.62
N PRO A 216 9.45 11.45 -5.87
CA PRO A 216 8.57 11.03 -6.96
C PRO A 216 7.14 11.51 -6.74
N LEU A 217 6.55 12.05 -7.80
CA LEU A 217 5.13 12.42 -7.88
C LEU A 217 4.42 11.49 -8.85
N TYR A 218 3.39 10.78 -8.38
CA TYR A 218 2.48 9.97 -9.19
C TYR A 218 1.07 10.56 -9.17
N VAL A 219 0.47 10.77 -10.33
CA VAL A 219 -0.94 11.18 -10.50
C VAL A 219 -1.70 10.03 -11.13
N LEU A 220 -2.55 9.38 -10.33
CA LEU A 220 -3.17 8.10 -10.67
C LEU A 220 -4.69 8.26 -10.71
N CYS A 221 -5.24 8.21 -11.93
CA CYS A 221 -6.66 8.39 -12.21
C CYS A 221 -7.41 7.06 -12.18
N THR A 222 -8.59 7.02 -11.56
CA THR A 222 -9.34 5.77 -11.35
C THR A 222 -10.63 5.69 -12.21
N ALA A 223 -11.69 5.10 -11.68
CA ALA A 223 -12.91 4.75 -12.41
C ALA A 223 -13.59 5.94 -13.13
N GLY A 224 -13.51 7.15 -12.57
CA GLY A 224 -14.09 8.35 -13.18
C GLY A 224 -13.46 8.70 -14.53
N MET A 225 -12.16 8.47 -14.69
CA MET A 225 -11.46 8.68 -15.97
C MET A 225 -11.66 7.50 -16.91
N ARG A 226 -11.74 6.26 -16.38
CA ARG A 226 -11.97 5.03 -17.19
C ARG A 226 -13.27 5.05 -18.01
N ILE A 227 -14.29 5.77 -17.55
CA ILE A 227 -15.58 5.88 -18.26
C ILE A 227 -15.55 6.90 -19.40
N LEU A 228 -14.55 7.77 -19.46
CA LEU A 228 -14.44 8.78 -20.52
C LEU A 228 -13.93 8.13 -21.82
N PRO A 229 -14.27 8.71 -22.98
CA PRO A 229 -13.59 8.43 -24.23
C PRO A 229 -12.06 8.62 -24.12
N GLU A 230 -11.28 7.77 -24.77
CA GLU A 230 -9.80 7.76 -24.70
C GLU A 230 -9.18 9.10 -25.09
N ASN A 231 -9.74 9.79 -26.09
CA ASN A 231 -9.29 11.13 -26.49
C ASN A 231 -9.49 12.19 -25.39
N GLN A 232 -10.56 12.09 -24.60
CA GLN A 232 -10.79 12.99 -23.46
C GLN A 232 -9.88 12.64 -22.28
N GLN A 233 -9.63 11.34 -22.06
CA GLN A 233 -8.64 10.91 -21.07
C GLN A 233 -7.28 11.51 -21.40
N GLU A 234 -6.80 11.30 -22.62
CA GLU A 234 -5.46 11.74 -23.02
C GLU A 234 -5.33 13.27 -23.01
N ALA A 235 -6.34 14.02 -23.46
CA ALA A 235 -6.32 15.48 -23.39
C ALA A 235 -6.16 16.01 -21.95
N LEU A 236 -6.80 15.36 -20.97
CA LEU A 236 -6.66 15.70 -19.54
C LEU A 236 -5.28 15.33 -18.99
N LEU A 237 -4.75 14.16 -19.37
CA LEU A 237 -3.42 13.73 -18.90
C LEU A 237 -2.31 14.59 -19.51
N GLU A 238 -2.45 15.00 -20.77
CA GLU A 238 -1.45 15.82 -21.46
C GLU A 238 -1.30 17.21 -20.86
N ASP A 239 -2.42 17.83 -20.46
CA ASP A 239 -2.40 19.08 -19.70
C ASP A 239 -1.55 18.93 -18.41
N LEU A 240 -1.80 17.86 -17.64
CA LEU A 240 -1.03 17.58 -16.43
C LEU A 240 0.45 17.29 -16.71
N ARG A 241 0.77 16.56 -17.79
CA ARG A 241 2.16 16.22 -18.14
C ARG A 241 2.96 17.46 -18.52
N THR A 242 2.34 18.41 -19.21
CA THR A 242 2.99 19.62 -19.69
C THR A 242 3.14 20.69 -18.61
N ASP A 243 2.13 20.89 -17.76
CA ASP A 243 2.11 22.01 -16.80
C ASP A 243 2.81 21.69 -15.47
N ILE A 244 2.66 20.47 -14.94
CA ILE A 244 3.24 20.10 -13.63
C ILE A 244 4.77 20.35 -13.55
N PRO A 245 5.59 19.95 -14.54
CA PRO A 245 7.04 20.18 -14.49
C PRO A 245 7.47 21.65 -14.55
N VAL A 246 6.61 22.54 -15.08
CA VAL A 246 6.87 23.98 -15.15
C VAL A 246 6.71 24.62 -13.77
N HIS A 247 5.74 24.15 -12.99
CA HIS A 247 5.37 24.73 -11.70
C HIS A 247 6.00 24.04 -10.49
N PHE A 248 6.39 22.77 -10.60
CA PHE A 248 6.90 21.97 -9.48
C PHE A 248 8.18 21.21 -9.82
N ASN A 249 9.13 21.20 -8.87
CA ASN A 249 10.43 20.52 -9.01
C ASN A 249 10.40 19.06 -8.53
N PHE A 250 9.24 18.40 -8.54
CA PHE A 250 9.14 16.98 -8.13
C PHE A 250 9.71 16.05 -9.20
N LEU A 251 10.16 14.86 -8.81
CA LEU A 251 10.57 13.83 -9.76
C LEU A 251 9.35 13.30 -10.51
N PHE A 252 9.18 13.77 -11.73
CA PHE A 252 7.99 13.57 -12.54
C PHE A 252 8.36 13.19 -13.97
N SER A 253 7.65 12.22 -14.54
CA SER A 253 7.81 11.76 -15.91
C SER A 253 6.44 11.44 -16.50
N ASP A 254 6.35 11.31 -17.82
CA ASP A 254 5.09 10.99 -18.51
C ASP A 254 4.41 9.73 -17.95
N SER A 255 5.22 8.73 -17.57
CA SER A 255 4.76 7.47 -16.98
C SER A 255 4.17 7.60 -15.57
N HIS A 256 4.33 8.77 -14.93
CA HIS A 256 3.81 9.04 -13.60
C HIS A 256 2.39 9.63 -13.63
N VAL A 257 1.85 9.95 -14.81
CA VAL A 257 0.47 10.38 -15.00
C VAL A 257 -0.26 9.34 -15.85
N GLU A 258 -1.16 8.58 -15.24
CA GLU A 258 -1.85 7.49 -15.92
C GLU A 258 -3.27 7.26 -15.38
N VAL A 259 -4.13 6.69 -16.23
CA VAL A 259 -5.39 6.08 -15.81
C VAL A 259 -5.09 4.63 -15.43
N ILE A 260 -5.15 4.32 -14.13
CA ILE A 260 -4.89 2.96 -13.66
C ILE A 260 -6.10 2.06 -13.96
N SER A 261 -5.81 0.82 -14.37
CA SER A 261 -6.82 -0.21 -14.51
C SER A 261 -7.43 -0.55 -13.14
N GLY A 262 -8.69 -0.99 -13.12
CA GLY A 262 -9.31 -1.46 -11.87
C GLY A 262 -8.60 -2.68 -11.26
N LYS A 263 -7.86 -3.45 -12.08
CA LYS A 263 -6.97 -4.53 -11.62
C LYS A 263 -5.78 -3.96 -10.83
N GLN A 264 -5.11 -2.94 -11.34
CA GLN A 264 -4.03 -2.25 -10.61
C GLN A 264 -4.54 -1.64 -9.30
N GLU A 265 -5.69 -0.95 -9.34
CA GLU A 265 -6.33 -0.36 -8.17
C GLU A 265 -6.60 -1.41 -7.07
N GLY A 266 -7.17 -2.56 -7.44
CA GLY A 266 -7.42 -3.67 -6.52
C GLY A 266 -6.14 -4.32 -5.98
N VAL A 267 -5.10 -4.50 -6.82
CA VAL A 267 -3.78 -4.97 -6.38
C VAL A 267 -3.18 -4.00 -5.37
N TYR A 268 -3.21 -2.70 -5.65
CA TYR A 268 -2.66 -1.69 -4.75
C TYR A 268 -3.41 -1.61 -3.43
N ALA A 269 -4.74 -1.73 -3.44
CA ALA A 269 -5.53 -1.83 -2.21
C ALA A 269 -5.13 -3.05 -1.37
N TRP A 270 -4.95 -4.21 -2.03
CA TRP A 270 -4.49 -5.44 -1.38
C TRP A 270 -3.07 -5.31 -0.82
N ILE A 271 -2.14 -4.69 -1.55
CA ILE A 271 -0.78 -4.42 -1.06
C ILE A 271 -0.84 -3.53 0.18
N GLY A 272 -1.60 -2.43 0.11
CA GLY A 272 -1.70 -1.44 1.18
C GLY A 272 -2.16 -2.05 2.51
N ILE A 273 -3.25 -2.82 2.50
CA ILE A 273 -3.74 -3.44 3.74
C ILE A 273 -2.76 -4.46 4.31
N ASN A 274 -2.15 -5.29 3.46
CA ASN A 274 -1.25 -6.34 3.90
C ASN A 274 0.07 -5.78 4.43
N PHE A 275 0.54 -4.69 3.84
CA PHE A 275 1.67 -3.92 4.36
C PHE A 275 1.37 -3.35 5.76
N VAL A 276 0.24 -2.66 5.92
CA VAL A 276 -0.16 -2.04 7.21
C VAL A 276 -0.42 -3.08 8.29
N LEU A 277 -0.88 -4.27 7.93
CA LEU A 277 -1.04 -5.41 8.84
C LEU A 277 0.28 -6.15 9.11
N GLY A 278 1.37 -5.84 8.41
CA GLY A 278 2.66 -6.53 8.57
C GLY A 278 2.66 -7.96 8.01
N ARG A 279 1.83 -8.25 7.01
CA ARG A 279 1.75 -9.57 6.36
C ARG A 279 2.94 -9.86 5.44
N PHE A 280 3.71 -8.82 5.10
CA PHE A 280 4.95 -8.92 4.32
C PHE A 280 6.22 -9.00 5.17
N ASP A 281 6.11 -8.99 6.50
CA ASP A 281 7.25 -9.21 7.39
C ASP A 281 7.47 -10.72 7.55
N HIS A 282 8.52 -11.25 6.92
CA HIS A 282 8.86 -12.68 6.96
C HIS A 282 9.88 -13.06 8.05
N VAL A 283 10.45 -12.07 8.75
CA VAL A 283 11.53 -12.30 9.72
C VAL A 283 10.97 -12.77 11.06
N HIS A 284 9.85 -12.19 11.48
CA HIS A 284 9.24 -12.50 12.78
C HIS A 284 8.00 -13.38 12.64
N ASN A 285 8.05 -14.58 13.21
CA ASN A 285 6.91 -15.50 13.26
C ASN A 285 6.14 -15.35 14.57
N ASP A 286 5.26 -14.35 14.64
CA ASP A 286 4.53 -13.98 15.87
C ASP A 286 3.31 -14.84 16.16
N GLY A 287 3.29 -16.11 15.71
CA GLY A 287 2.13 -16.99 15.81
C GLY A 287 0.89 -16.53 15.02
N GLU A 288 1.10 -15.66 14.02
CA GLU A 288 0.10 -15.29 13.03
C GLU A 288 -0.27 -16.51 12.17
N ALA A 289 -1.51 -16.55 11.66
CA ALA A 289 -1.94 -17.62 10.76
C ALA A 289 -1.03 -17.67 9.53
N VAL A 290 -0.57 -18.86 9.16
CA VAL A 290 0.29 -19.12 8.00
C VAL A 290 -0.46 -19.91 6.94
N VAL A 291 -0.04 -19.76 5.68
CA VAL A 291 -0.55 -20.51 4.53
C VAL A 291 0.59 -21.10 3.73
N GLU A 292 0.33 -22.28 3.16
CA GLU A 292 1.20 -22.93 2.18
C GLU A 292 0.94 -22.32 0.80
N VAL A 293 2.00 -21.84 0.15
CA VAL A 293 1.93 -21.13 -1.13
C VAL A 293 2.74 -21.89 -2.18
N HIS A 294 2.14 -22.08 -3.35
CA HIS A 294 2.83 -22.56 -4.54
C HIS A 294 3.31 -21.37 -5.36
N VAL A 295 4.62 -21.25 -5.55
CA VAL A 295 5.21 -20.16 -6.35
C VAL A 295 4.97 -20.43 -7.84
N PRO A 296 4.39 -19.49 -8.60
CA PRO A 296 4.20 -19.65 -10.04
C PRO A 296 5.53 -19.85 -10.77
N GLY A 297 5.64 -20.90 -11.58
CA GLY A 297 6.79 -21.14 -12.46
C GLY A 297 8.05 -21.72 -11.78
N GLY A 298 8.01 -22.07 -10.49
CA GLY A 298 9.06 -22.87 -9.86
C GLY A 298 8.94 -24.36 -10.23
N ASP A 299 10.04 -25.11 -10.13
CA ASP A 299 9.97 -26.58 -10.15
C ASP A 299 8.94 -27.05 -9.11
N GLN A 300 8.17 -28.10 -9.42
CA GLN A 300 6.90 -28.51 -8.79
C GLN A 300 6.91 -28.78 -7.26
N GLN A 301 7.96 -28.39 -6.52
CA GLN A 301 8.20 -28.79 -5.12
C GLN A 301 8.59 -27.65 -4.14
N GLU A 302 8.82 -26.40 -4.56
CA GLU A 302 9.08 -25.32 -3.58
C GLU A 302 7.78 -24.75 -3.01
N MET A 303 7.29 -25.41 -1.95
CA MET A 303 6.22 -24.89 -1.10
C MET A 303 6.79 -23.88 -0.11
N LEU A 304 6.33 -22.63 -0.18
CA LEU A 304 6.69 -21.58 0.76
C LEU A 304 5.62 -21.47 1.85
N LEU A 305 6.02 -21.47 3.12
CA LEU A 305 5.15 -21.13 4.24
C LEU A 305 5.30 -19.64 4.56
N ARG A 306 4.24 -18.85 4.44
CA ARG A 306 4.25 -17.43 4.83
C ARG A 306 2.99 -17.01 5.57
N LYS A 307 3.02 -15.82 6.16
CA LYS A 307 1.87 -15.21 6.84
C LYS A 307 0.68 -15.14 5.87
N ARG A 308 -0.49 -15.56 6.35
CA ARG A 308 -1.75 -15.44 5.64
C ARG A 308 -2.04 -13.97 5.38
N THR A 309 -2.34 -13.65 4.12
CA THR A 309 -2.73 -12.30 3.73
C THR A 309 -4.23 -12.07 3.96
N THR A 310 -4.61 -10.81 3.92
CA THR A 310 -5.97 -10.32 4.10
C THR A 310 -6.51 -9.87 2.75
N GLY A 311 -7.72 -10.32 2.42
CA GLY A 311 -8.44 -9.87 1.24
C GLY A 311 -8.99 -8.45 1.39
N VAL A 312 -9.34 -7.83 0.28
CA VAL A 312 -9.86 -6.47 0.20
C VAL A 312 -11.14 -6.43 -0.62
N LEU A 313 -12.10 -5.67 -0.12
CA LEU A 313 -13.28 -5.21 -0.83
C LEU A 313 -13.23 -3.68 -0.84
N ASP A 314 -13.33 -3.07 -2.01
CA ASP A 314 -13.38 -1.62 -2.12
C ASP A 314 -14.58 -1.25 -3.00
N MET A 315 -15.52 -0.48 -2.46
CA MET A 315 -16.68 -0.01 -3.21
C MET A 315 -16.57 1.51 -3.35
N GLY A 316 -16.04 1.96 -4.48
CA GLY A 316 -15.94 3.37 -4.82
C GLY A 316 -17.27 3.95 -5.31
N GLY A 317 -17.20 5.17 -5.85
CA GLY A 317 -18.35 5.84 -6.44
C GLY A 317 -18.85 5.17 -7.73
N VAL A 318 -17.91 4.78 -8.61
CA VAL A 318 -18.23 4.26 -9.96
C VAL A 318 -17.98 2.76 -10.10
N SER A 319 -16.99 2.18 -9.42
CA SER A 319 -16.69 0.75 -9.49
C SER A 319 -16.59 0.10 -8.11
N THR A 320 -16.67 -1.22 -8.09
CA THR A 320 -16.35 -2.06 -6.94
C THR A 320 -15.22 -3.02 -7.30
N GLN A 321 -14.33 -3.30 -6.36
CA GLN A 321 -13.17 -4.16 -6.50
C GLN A 321 -13.17 -5.22 -5.40
N ILE A 322 -12.71 -6.41 -5.75
CA ILE A 322 -12.39 -7.49 -4.81
C ILE A 322 -11.00 -8.02 -5.14
N ALA A 323 -10.17 -8.19 -4.12
CA ALA A 323 -8.81 -8.70 -4.28
C ALA A 323 -8.44 -9.63 -3.11
N TYR A 324 -7.95 -10.83 -3.40
CA TYR A 324 -7.44 -11.75 -2.37
C TYR A 324 -6.42 -12.73 -2.96
N GLU A 325 -5.51 -13.21 -2.10
CA GLU A 325 -4.47 -14.16 -2.52
C GLU A 325 -5.07 -15.53 -2.84
N VAL A 326 -4.55 -16.15 -3.91
CA VAL A 326 -4.87 -17.53 -4.28
C VAL A 326 -3.63 -18.41 -4.05
N PRO A 327 -3.49 -19.03 -2.86
CA PRO A 327 -2.26 -19.71 -2.47
C PRO A 327 -2.03 -21.07 -3.17
N LYS A 328 -3.10 -21.73 -3.64
CA LYS A 328 -3.06 -23.05 -4.31
C LYS A 328 -3.29 -22.95 -5.79
N THR A 329 -2.62 -23.78 -6.58
CA THR A 329 -2.70 -23.81 -8.04
C THR A 329 -4.10 -24.20 -8.53
N GLU A 330 -5.00 -23.22 -8.62
CA GLU A 330 -6.27 -23.33 -9.35
C GLU A 330 -6.08 -22.80 -10.77
N GLU A 331 -6.72 -23.46 -11.75
CA GLU A 331 -6.81 -23.01 -13.14
C GLU A 331 -7.76 -21.81 -13.24
N ILE A 332 -7.25 -20.63 -12.89
CA ILE A 332 -7.97 -19.36 -13.00
C ILE A 332 -7.51 -18.65 -14.28
N ALA A 333 -8.46 -18.00 -14.97
CA ALA A 333 -8.13 -17.21 -16.14
C ALA A 333 -7.06 -16.14 -15.81
N LYS A 334 -5.98 -16.11 -16.62
CA LYS A 334 -4.81 -15.23 -16.39
C LYS A 334 -5.17 -13.74 -16.30
N ASN A 335 -6.24 -13.30 -16.95
CA ASN A 335 -6.69 -11.91 -16.89
C ASN A 335 -7.19 -11.49 -15.49
N LEU A 336 -7.75 -12.42 -14.70
CA LEU A 336 -8.24 -12.20 -13.34
C LEU A 336 -7.17 -12.40 -12.26
N LEU A 337 -5.99 -12.91 -12.63
CA LEU A 337 -4.86 -13.09 -11.73
C LEU A 337 -3.80 -12.01 -11.93
N ALA A 338 -3.37 -11.39 -10.85
CA ALA A 338 -2.17 -10.55 -10.81
C ALA A 338 -1.04 -11.34 -10.17
N GLU A 339 0.03 -11.56 -10.92
CA GLU A 339 1.28 -12.15 -10.44
C GLU A 339 2.34 -11.06 -10.40
N PHE A 340 2.91 -10.81 -9.23
CA PHE A 340 3.91 -9.76 -9.05
C PHE A 340 4.87 -10.09 -7.91
N ASN A 341 6.06 -9.50 -7.97
CA ASN A 341 7.06 -9.55 -6.91
C ASN A 341 7.16 -8.17 -6.24
N LEU A 342 6.95 -8.12 -4.92
CA LEU A 342 7.15 -6.90 -4.11
C LEU A 342 8.61 -6.69 -3.69
N GLY A 343 9.44 -7.72 -3.75
CA GLY A 343 10.85 -7.65 -3.42
C GLY A 343 11.62 -6.80 -4.43
N CYS A 344 12.76 -6.27 -3.97
CA CYS A 344 13.69 -5.53 -4.83
C CYS A 344 14.51 -6.46 -5.74
N ASP A 345 14.73 -7.72 -5.33
CA ASP A 345 15.42 -8.76 -6.07
C ASP A 345 14.42 -9.63 -6.85
N VAL A 346 14.54 -9.61 -8.18
CA VAL A 346 13.64 -10.31 -9.10
C VAL A 346 13.80 -11.84 -9.00
N HIS A 347 14.94 -12.32 -8.50
CA HIS A 347 15.23 -13.75 -8.38
C HIS A 347 14.71 -14.38 -7.09
N ARG A 348 14.24 -13.57 -6.13
CA ARG A 348 13.68 -14.06 -4.86
C ARG A 348 12.18 -14.24 -4.93
N THR A 349 11.68 -15.31 -4.31
CA THR A 349 10.28 -15.75 -4.41
C THR A 349 9.43 -15.43 -3.18
N GLU A 350 10.04 -15.04 -2.06
CA GLU A 350 9.36 -14.77 -0.77
C GLU A 350 8.23 -13.72 -0.91
N HIS A 351 8.45 -12.75 -1.78
CA HIS A 351 7.54 -11.63 -2.06
C HIS A 351 6.79 -11.78 -3.40
N VAL A 352 6.76 -12.99 -3.97
CA VAL A 352 5.95 -13.31 -5.15
C VAL A 352 4.54 -13.67 -4.70
N TYR A 353 3.56 -12.87 -5.12
CA TYR A 353 2.15 -13.07 -4.78
C TYR A 353 1.33 -13.31 -6.03
N ARG A 354 0.34 -14.19 -5.89
CA ARG A 354 -0.70 -14.41 -6.89
C ARG A 354 -2.04 -14.01 -6.30
N VAL A 355 -2.57 -12.91 -6.80
CA VAL A 355 -3.77 -12.26 -6.25
C VAL A 355 -4.87 -12.34 -7.30
N TYR A 356 -6.00 -12.95 -6.95
CA TYR A 356 -7.22 -12.79 -7.72
C TYR A 356 -7.71 -11.36 -7.55
N VAL A 357 -7.96 -10.68 -8.66
CA VAL A 357 -8.50 -9.32 -8.66
C VAL A 357 -9.58 -9.21 -9.71
N SER A 358 -10.75 -8.74 -9.29
CA SER A 358 -11.84 -8.39 -10.19
C SER A 358 -12.32 -6.97 -9.91
N THR A 359 -12.70 -6.28 -10.98
CA THR A 359 -13.22 -4.91 -10.95
C THR A 359 -14.54 -4.86 -11.72
N PHE A 360 -15.54 -4.24 -11.09
CA PHE A 360 -16.90 -4.18 -11.57
C PHE A 360 -17.26 -2.72 -11.84
N LEU A 361 -17.03 -2.27 -13.06
CA LEU A 361 -17.38 -0.91 -13.50
C LEU A 361 -18.91 -0.76 -13.55
N GLY A 362 -19.46 0.33 -12.99
CA GLY A 362 -20.91 0.52 -12.87
C GLY A 362 -21.54 -0.14 -11.63
N TYR A 363 -20.72 -0.73 -10.75
CA TYR A 363 -21.15 -1.37 -9.50
C TYR A 363 -20.69 -0.62 -8.25
N GLY A 364 -20.07 0.57 -8.41
CA GLY A 364 -19.86 1.50 -7.30
C GLY A 364 -21.19 2.10 -6.82
N GLY A 365 -21.22 2.65 -5.60
CA GLY A 365 -22.46 3.09 -4.97
C GLY A 365 -23.24 4.16 -5.75
N ASN A 366 -22.55 5.14 -6.33
CA ASN A 366 -23.19 6.21 -7.12
C ASN A 366 -23.63 5.70 -8.50
N ALA A 367 -22.77 4.94 -9.19
CA ALA A 367 -23.10 4.39 -10.50
C ALA A 367 -24.26 3.38 -10.44
N ALA A 368 -24.35 2.59 -9.36
CA ALA A 368 -25.50 1.72 -9.12
C ALA A 368 -26.78 2.53 -8.92
N ARG A 369 -26.73 3.64 -8.18
CA ARG A 369 -27.89 4.54 -8.00
C ARG A 369 -28.32 5.15 -9.34
N GLN A 370 -27.38 5.63 -10.14
CA GLN A 370 -27.67 6.18 -11.46
C GLN A 370 -28.36 5.15 -12.37
N ARG A 371 -27.83 3.91 -12.43
CA ARG A 371 -28.45 2.81 -13.21
C ARG A 371 -29.87 2.51 -12.73
N TYR A 372 -30.10 2.55 -11.42
CA TYR A 372 -31.42 2.38 -10.83
C TYR A 372 -32.39 3.48 -11.25
N GLU A 373 -32.00 4.75 -11.14
CA GLU A 373 -32.81 5.89 -11.55
C GLU A 373 -33.13 5.87 -13.05
N GLU A 374 -32.15 5.55 -13.91
CA GLU A 374 -32.37 5.37 -15.34
C GLU A 374 -33.37 4.25 -15.64
N ASN A 375 -33.36 3.17 -14.86
CA ASN A 375 -34.34 2.09 -14.98
C ASN A 375 -35.74 2.53 -14.53
N LEU A 376 -35.84 3.29 -13.42
CA LEU A 376 -37.11 3.88 -12.97
C LEU A 376 -37.72 4.78 -14.05
N ILE A 377 -36.91 5.65 -14.67
CA ILE A 377 -37.35 6.57 -15.73
C ILE A 377 -37.91 5.76 -16.92
N ARG A 378 -37.13 4.80 -17.44
CA ARG A 378 -37.54 3.99 -18.59
C ARG A 378 -38.80 3.17 -18.32
N ASN A 379 -38.86 2.49 -17.17
CA ASN A 379 -39.97 1.60 -16.83
C ASN A 379 -41.25 2.37 -16.51
N THR A 380 -41.14 3.50 -15.80
CA THR A 380 -42.30 4.34 -15.48
C THR A 380 -42.86 4.97 -16.74
N ALA A 381 -42.02 5.50 -17.62
CA ALA A 381 -42.47 6.03 -18.91
C ALA A 381 -43.17 4.97 -19.78
N ALA A 382 -42.63 3.74 -19.81
CA ALA A 382 -43.28 2.64 -20.53
C ALA A 382 -44.62 2.25 -19.90
N ARG A 383 -44.69 2.16 -18.57
CA ARG A 383 -45.91 1.80 -17.83
C ARG A 383 -47.01 2.85 -17.98
N ASN A 384 -46.67 4.13 -17.82
CA ASN A 384 -47.59 5.24 -17.99
C ASN A 384 -48.24 5.22 -19.38
N ARG A 385 -47.45 4.98 -20.43
CA ARG A 385 -47.94 4.83 -21.81
C ARG A 385 -48.83 3.60 -22.01
N LEU A 386 -48.50 2.47 -21.38
CA LEU A 386 -49.24 1.21 -21.56
C LEU A 386 -50.57 1.18 -20.78
N LEU A 387 -50.62 1.82 -19.62
CA LEU A 387 -51.77 1.78 -18.70
C LEU A 387 -52.58 3.08 -18.68
N ASP A 388 -52.22 4.07 -19.50
CA ASP A 388 -52.81 5.42 -19.50
C ASP A 388 -52.79 6.06 -18.09
N GLN A 389 -51.61 6.03 -17.46
CA GLN A 389 -51.34 6.55 -16.12
C GLN A 389 -50.32 7.69 -16.18
N HIS A 390 -50.32 8.56 -15.16
CA HIS A 390 -49.39 9.71 -15.05
C HIS A 390 -48.62 9.68 -13.72
N ILE A 391 -48.20 8.49 -13.27
CA ILE A 391 -47.47 8.35 -12.00
C ILE A 391 -46.05 8.89 -12.16
N GLY A 392 -45.60 9.67 -11.17
CA GLY A 392 -44.29 10.31 -11.14
C GLY A 392 -44.19 11.60 -11.96
N GLU A 393 -45.23 11.99 -12.71
CA GLU A 393 -45.18 13.17 -13.58
C GLU A 393 -45.50 14.48 -12.83
N THR A 394 -46.12 14.40 -11.64
CA THR A 394 -46.40 15.56 -10.78
C THR A 394 -46.05 15.28 -9.32
N VAL A 395 -45.95 16.35 -8.53
CA VAL A 395 -45.64 16.30 -7.08
C VAL A 395 -46.76 15.63 -6.27
N GLU A 396 -48.01 15.75 -6.74
CA GLU A 396 -49.20 15.18 -6.12
C GLU A 396 -49.31 13.67 -6.34
N SER A 397 -48.76 13.17 -7.46
CA SER A 397 -48.74 11.75 -7.83
C SER A 397 -47.30 11.26 -8.02
N PRO A 398 -46.45 11.27 -6.97
CA PRO A 398 -45.05 10.90 -7.11
C PRO A 398 -44.89 9.38 -7.22
N LEU A 399 -43.78 8.96 -7.82
CA LEU A 399 -43.34 7.57 -7.80
C LEU A 399 -42.76 7.24 -6.41
N LEU A 400 -43.24 6.17 -5.78
CA LEU A 400 -42.76 5.75 -4.46
C LEU A 400 -41.45 4.96 -4.59
N ASP A 401 -40.38 5.45 -3.96
CA ASP A 401 -39.05 4.82 -3.97
C ASP A 401 -38.69 4.26 -2.58
N PRO A 402 -38.66 2.93 -2.38
CA PRO A 402 -38.27 2.34 -1.10
C PRO A 402 -36.79 2.54 -0.75
N CYS A 403 -35.96 2.88 -1.73
CA CYS A 403 -34.53 3.11 -1.53
C CYS A 403 -34.19 4.54 -1.06
N LEU A 404 -35.17 5.43 -0.93
CA LEU A 404 -35.03 6.76 -0.34
C LEU A 404 -35.60 6.79 1.09
N PRO A 405 -35.05 7.63 1.99
CA PRO A 405 -35.60 7.81 3.34
C PRO A 405 -37.07 8.19 3.33
N THR A 406 -37.82 7.76 4.35
CA THR A 406 -39.26 8.04 4.47
C THR A 406 -39.56 9.54 4.33
N ASP A 407 -40.57 9.86 3.50
CA ASP A 407 -41.06 11.21 3.20
C ASP A 407 -40.08 12.14 2.47
N LEU A 408 -38.89 11.67 2.07
CA LEU A 408 -38.01 12.45 1.22
C LEU A 408 -38.68 12.69 -0.14
N GLN A 409 -38.79 13.95 -0.54
CA GLN A 409 -39.15 14.32 -1.91
C GLN A 409 -37.88 14.47 -2.73
N ASP A 410 -37.88 13.89 -3.93
CA ASP A 410 -36.74 13.93 -4.82
C ASP A 410 -37.18 14.00 -6.28
N GLU A 411 -36.26 14.39 -7.16
CA GLU A 411 -36.52 14.60 -8.58
C GLU A 411 -35.39 14.02 -9.41
N ILE A 412 -35.73 13.25 -10.46
CA ILE A 412 -34.75 12.58 -11.32
C ILE A 412 -35.10 12.74 -12.80
N GLY A 413 -34.07 12.61 -13.64
CA GLY A 413 -34.20 12.59 -15.10
C GLY A 413 -33.96 13.95 -15.77
N PRO A 414 -33.89 13.95 -17.12
CA PRO A 414 -33.79 15.18 -17.88
C PRO A 414 -35.12 15.94 -17.87
N PRO A 415 -35.14 17.25 -18.20
CA PRO A 415 -36.36 18.05 -18.21
C PRO A 415 -37.52 17.49 -19.06
N THR A 416 -37.20 16.66 -20.07
CA THR A 416 -38.17 16.03 -20.96
C THR A 416 -38.77 14.72 -20.44
N GLN A 417 -38.15 14.10 -19.43
CA GLN A 417 -38.57 12.84 -18.79
C GLN A 417 -38.33 12.92 -17.28
N HIS A 418 -38.83 14.01 -16.70
CA HIS A 418 -38.65 14.35 -15.29
C HIS A 418 -39.61 13.54 -14.43
N LEU A 419 -39.11 12.91 -13.36
CA LEU A 419 -39.93 12.16 -12.40
C LEU A 419 -39.79 12.74 -11.00
N TYR A 420 -40.93 12.95 -10.35
CA TYR A 420 -41.05 13.24 -8.92
C TYR A 420 -41.12 11.94 -8.14
N LEU A 421 -40.25 11.81 -7.14
CA LEU A 421 -40.15 10.66 -6.27
C LEU A 421 -40.58 11.01 -4.84
N ARG A 422 -41.09 10.01 -4.12
CA ARG A 422 -41.30 10.08 -2.66
C ARG A 422 -40.74 8.84 -1.98
N GLY A 423 -39.84 9.02 -1.04
CA GLY A 423 -39.22 7.94 -0.31
C GLY A 423 -40.18 7.24 0.65
N THR A 424 -40.19 5.90 0.65
CA THR A 424 -40.97 5.12 1.63
C THR A 424 -40.10 4.56 2.76
N GLY A 425 -38.77 4.50 2.58
CA GLY A 425 -37.84 4.06 3.61
C GLY A 425 -37.83 2.55 3.89
N ASP A 426 -38.31 1.73 2.96
CA ASP A 426 -38.33 0.27 3.12
C ASP A 426 -37.01 -0.37 2.65
N PHE A 427 -36.10 -0.58 3.60
CA PHE A 427 -34.80 -1.20 3.36
C PHE A 427 -34.90 -2.62 2.75
N ASP A 428 -35.86 -3.44 3.20
CA ASP A 428 -35.95 -4.83 2.75
C ASP A 428 -36.53 -4.90 1.32
N GLN A 429 -37.53 -4.06 1.01
CA GLN A 429 -38.04 -3.92 -0.34
C GLN A 429 -36.98 -3.34 -1.29
N CYS A 430 -36.23 -2.33 -0.83
CA CYS A 430 -35.11 -1.77 -1.61
C CYS A 430 -34.11 -2.87 -2.00
N ARG A 431 -33.68 -3.69 -1.04
CA ARG A 431 -32.76 -4.82 -1.32
C ARG A 431 -33.28 -5.76 -2.40
N GLN A 432 -34.56 -6.14 -2.34
CA GLN A 432 -35.17 -7.04 -3.33
C GLN A 432 -35.17 -6.42 -4.73
N ILE A 433 -35.49 -5.13 -4.85
CA ILE A 433 -35.50 -4.40 -6.13
C ILE A 433 -34.10 -4.26 -6.73
N LEU A 434 -33.05 -4.24 -5.89
CA LEU A 434 -31.67 -4.11 -6.35
C LEU A 434 -31.04 -5.41 -6.84
N GLN A 435 -31.60 -6.58 -6.52
CA GLN A 435 -31.03 -7.87 -6.93
C GLN A 435 -30.80 -8.01 -8.45
N PRO A 436 -31.73 -7.61 -9.34
CA PRO A 436 -31.51 -7.65 -10.78
C PRO A 436 -30.32 -6.80 -11.25
N PHE A 437 -29.96 -5.73 -10.53
CA PHE A 437 -28.85 -4.84 -10.89
C PHE A 437 -27.47 -5.47 -10.65
N LEU A 438 -27.40 -6.56 -9.88
CA LEU A 438 -26.19 -7.37 -9.70
C LEU A 438 -25.79 -8.12 -10.98
N ASN A 439 -26.74 -8.31 -11.91
CA ASN A 439 -26.58 -9.02 -13.18
C ASN A 439 -25.90 -10.40 -13.02
N ARG A 440 -26.37 -11.19 -12.04
CA ARG A 440 -25.82 -12.52 -11.77
C ARG A 440 -26.24 -13.52 -12.85
N THR A 441 -25.36 -14.46 -13.16
CA THR A 441 -25.70 -15.65 -13.95
C THR A 441 -26.01 -16.83 -13.04
N ASN A 442 -26.66 -17.86 -13.59
CA ASN A 442 -26.93 -19.11 -12.86
C ASN A 442 -25.71 -20.03 -12.79
N ASP A 443 -24.56 -19.61 -13.35
CA ASP A 443 -23.36 -20.41 -13.40
C ASP A 443 -22.74 -20.57 -12.00
N THR A 444 -22.12 -21.71 -11.76
CA THR A 444 -21.34 -21.93 -10.54
C THR A 444 -20.06 -21.08 -10.58
N GLN A 445 -19.63 -20.59 -9.42
CA GLN A 445 -18.38 -19.81 -9.28
C GLN A 445 -18.37 -18.49 -10.05
N THR A 446 -19.54 -17.86 -10.27
CA THR A 446 -19.63 -16.49 -10.76
C THR A 446 -20.19 -15.54 -9.70
N SER A 447 -19.83 -14.27 -9.83
CA SER A 447 -20.21 -13.20 -8.92
C SER A 447 -21.07 -12.15 -9.64
N LEU A 448 -20.72 -10.87 -9.54
CA LEU A 448 -21.40 -9.79 -10.25
C LEU A 448 -21.14 -9.90 -11.75
N ASN A 449 -22.14 -9.55 -12.57
CA ASN A 449 -22.02 -9.54 -14.04
C ASN A 449 -21.55 -10.87 -14.66
N GLY A 450 -21.79 -12.01 -13.99
CA GLY A 450 -21.32 -13.33 -14.45
C GLY A 450 -19.80 -13.52 -14.41
N VAL A 451 -19.05 -12.65 -13.75
CA VAL A 451 -17.58 -12.77 -13.69
C VAL A 451 -17.19 -13.90 -12.76
N TYR A 452 -16.29 -14.76 -13.25
CA TYR A 452 -15.70 -15.86 -12.47
C TYR A 452 -15.06 -15.36 -11.16
N GLN A 453 -15.37 -16.04 -10.06
CA GLN A 453 -14.83 -15.80 -8.73
C GLN A 453 -14.34 -17.14 -8.14
N PRO A 454 -13.04 -17.28 -7.86
CA PRO A 454 -12.51 -18.43 -7.14
C PRO A 454 -13.25 -18.69 -5.81
N ALA A 455 -13.23 -19.93 -5.36
CA ALA A 455 -13.83 -20.28 -4.09
C ALA A 455 -13.07 -19.60 -2.94
N ILE A 456 -13.78 -18.88 -2.09
CA ILE A 456 -13.22 -18.26 -0.89
C ILE A 456 -13.39 -19.25 0.27
N ASP A 457 -12.29 -19.63 0.93
CA ASP A 457 -12.35 -20.33 2.21
C ASP A 457 -12.76 -19.35 3.31
N TYR A 458 -14.07 -19.17 3.50
CA TYR A 458 -14.62 -18.26 4.53
C TYR A 458 -14.24 -18.66 5.96
N SER A 459 -13.82 -19.90 6.20
CA SER A 459 -13.37 -20.35 7.53
C SER A 459 -11.95 -19.88 7.85
N ASN A 460 -11.11 -19.75 6.81
CA ASN A 460 -9.71 -19.41 6.92
C ASN A 460 -9.34 -18.13 6.14
N SER A 461 -10.27 -17.20 5.98
CA SER A 461 -10.01 -15.91 5.33
C SER A 461 -10.37 -14.74 6.24
N GLN A 462 -9.78 -13.59 5.92
CA GLN A 462 -10.06 -12.30 6.53
C GLN A 462 -10.15 -11.26 5.41
N PHE A 463 -11.12 -10.34 5.51
CA PHE A 463 -11.32 -9.28 4.53
C PHE A 463 -11.44 -7.91 5.20
N TYR A 464 -10.96 -6.89 4.51
CA TYR A 464 -11.21 -5.49 4.85
C TYR A 464 -12.07 -4.81 3.78
N GLY A 465 -13.08 -4.06 4.22
CA GLY A 465 -13.96 -3.25 3.39
C GLY A 465 -13.62 -1.77 3.47
N PHE A 466 -13.33 -1.14 2.32
CA PHE A 466 -13.01 0.28 2.20
C PHE A 466 -14.13 1.07 1.50
N SER A 467 -13.98 2.39 1.47
CA SER A 467 -14.89 3.32 0.81
C SER A 467 -16.34 3.12 1.27
N GLU A 468 -17.29 2.83 0.37
CA GLU A 468 -18.70 2.66 0.75
C GLU A 468 -18.95 1.54 1.77
N PHE A 469 -18.08 0.53 1.87
CA PHE A 469 -18.17 -0.45 2.95
C PHE A 469 -18.01 0.19 4.34
N TYR A 470 -17.11 1.16 4.46
CA TYR A 470 -16.93 1.93 5.68
C TYR A 470 -17.99 3.04 5.79
N TYR A 471 -18.19 3.85 4.75
CA TYR A 471 -19.08 5.00 4.82
C TYR A 471 -20.54 4.61 5.11
N CYS A 472 -21.01 3.50 4.56
CA CYS A 472 -22.36 3.02 4.83
C CYS A 472 -22.52 2.48 6.27
N MET A 473 -21.44 2.15 6.98
CA MET A 473 -21.50 1.69 8.38
C MET A 473 -21.21 2.81 9.37
N GLU A 474 -20.34 3.76 9.03
CA GLU A 474 -19.81 4.72 9.99
C GLU A 474 -20.48 6.09 9.90
N ASP A 475 -20.68 6.66 8.71
CA ASP A 475 -21.02 8.07 8.54
C ASP A 475 -22.28 8.45 9.33
N VAL A 476 -23.32 7.63 9.22
CA VAL A 476 -24.63 7.87 9.83
C VAL A 476 -25.12 6.75 10.75
N LEU A 477 -24.67 5.50 10.53
CA LEU A 477 -25.03 4.38 11.40
C LEU A 477 -24.08 4.22 12.60
N ARG A 478 -22.92 4.91 12.58
CA ARG A 478 -21.93 4.97 13.68
C ARG A 478 -21.53 3.58 14.22
N MET A 479 -21.34 2.62 13.31
CA MET A 479 -21.07 1.23 13.62
C MET A 479 -19.92 0.62 12.77
N GLY A 480 -18.97 1.44 12.31
CA GLY A 480 -17.80 0.95 11.59
C GLY A 480 -16.95 -0.05 12.39
N GLY A 481 -16.07 -0.78 11.70
CA GLY A 481 -15.25 -1.83 12.31
C GLY A 481 -15.76 -3.23 11.97
N ASP A 482 -15.91 -4.09 12.97
CA ASP A 482 -16.29 -5.49 12.73
C ASP A 482 -17.72 -5.60 12.15
N TYR A 483 -17.83 -6.16 10.95
CA TYR A 483 -19.11 -6.30 10.27
C TYR A 483 -19.97 -7.39 10.91
N ASN A 484 -21.27 -7.09 11.05
CA ASN A 484 -22.28 -8.06 11.46
C ASN A 484 -23.57 -7.83 10.66
N ALA A 485 -23.95 -8.80 9.82
CA ALA A 485 -25.07 -8.66 8.90
C ALA A 485 -26.39 -8.29 9.60
N SER A 486 -26.69 -8.92 10.75
CA SER A 486 -27.93 -8.68 11.49
C SER A 486 -27.96 -7.29 12.12
N LYS A 487 -26.88 -6.86 12.79
CA LYS A 487 -26.79 -5.51 13.35
C LYS A 487 -26.87 -4.44 12.26
N TYR A 488 -26.16 -4.68 11.15
CA TYR A 488 -26.11 -3.77 10.03
C TYR A 488 -27.48 -3.60 9.36
N ALA A 489 -28.14 -4.70 9.00
CA ALA A 489 -29.48 -4.66 8.42
C ALA A 489 -30.50 -3.98 9.34
N LYS A 490 -30.42 -4.24 10.66
CA LYS A 490 -31.29 -3.58 11.65
C LYS A 490 -31.06 -2.07 11.71
N ALA A 491 -29.80 -1.63 11.76
CA ALA A 491 -29.44 -0.21 11.79
C ALA A 491 -29.86 0.51 10.49
N ALA A 492 -29.57 -0.09 9.33
CA ALA A 492 -29.97 0.44 8.04
C ALA A 492 -31.49 0.55 7.91
N LYS A 493 -32.24 -0.49 8.30
CA LYS A 493 -33.72 -0.47 8.32
C LYS A 493 -34.27 0.63 9.23
N SER A 494 -33.70 0.80 10.43
CA SER A 494 -34.12 1.86 11.35
C SER A 494 -33.81 3.27 10.81
N TYR A 495 -32.66 3.44 10.15
CA TYR A 495 -32.31 4.71 9.52
C TYR A 495 -33.29 5.05 8.39
N CYS A 496 -33.59 4.09 7.52
CA CYS A 496 -34.46 4.31 6.35
C CYS A 496 -35.91 4.61 6.72
N ALA A 497 -36.44 3.94 7.74
CA ALA A 497 -37.79 4.19 8.25
C ALA A 497 -37.92 5.51 9.04
N THR A 498 -36.82 6.24 9.26
CA THR A 498 -36.87 7.56 9.92
C THR A 498 -37.28 8.63 8.90
N GLN A 499 -38.25 9.46 9.26
CA GLN A 499 -38.69 10.58 8.43
C GLN A 499 -37.54 11.52 8.06
N TRP A 500 -37.51 11.96 6.81
CA TRP A 500 -36.46 12.83 6.27
C TRP A 500 -36.24 14.10 7.10
N LYS A 501 -37.32 14.72 7.58
CA LYS A 501 -37.24 15.90 8.46
C LYS A 501 -36.41 15.63 9.72
N ILE A 502 -36.62 14.48 10.37
CA ILE A 502 -35.89 14.10 11.58
C ILE A 502 -34.41 13.81 11.24
N LEU A 503 -34.15 13.15 10.10
CA LEU A 503 -32.78 12.91 9.64
C LEU A 503 -32.03 14.23 9.41
N ARG A 504 -32.68 15.23 8.82
CA ARG A 504 -32.15 16.58 8.61
C ARG A 504 -31.87 17.30 9.92
N GLU A 505 -32.81 17.30 10.87
CA GLU A 505 -32.61 17.90 12.20
C GLU A 505 -31.41 17.27 12.93
N ARG A 506 -31.27 15.94 12.87
CA ARG A 506 -30.10 15.22 13.44
C ARG A 506 -28.79 15.63 12.76
N PHE A 507 -28.79 15.78 11.45
CA PHE A 507 -27.61 16.24 10.71
C PHE A 507 -27.22 17.66 11.08
N GLU A 508 -28.17 18.58 11.13
CA GLU A 508 -27.96 19.97 11.51
C GLU A 508 -27.52 20.11 12.97
N SER A 509 -27.91 19.17 13.84
CA SER A 509 -27.42 19.08 15.24
C SER A 509 -26.02 18.49 15.39
N GLY A 510 -25.40 17.99 14.32
CA GLY A 510 -24.06 17.37 14.35
C GLY A 510 -24.02 15.94 14.90
N LEU A 511 -25.14 15.19 14.83
CA LEU A 511 -25.20 13.80 15.32
C LEU A 511 -24.32 12.83 14.52
N TYR A 512 -24.13 13.10 13.23
CA TYR A 512 -23.43 12.24 12.29
C TYR A 512 -21.94 12.58 12.18
N ALA A 513 -21.18 11.73 11.50
CA ALA A 513 -19.76 11.97 11.29
C ALA A 513 -19.52 13.31 10.57
N SER A 514 -18.45 14.02 10.94
CA SER A 514 -18.14 15.35 10.38
C SER A 514 -17.88 15.39 8.87
N HIS A 515 -17.67 14.24 8.25
CA HIS A 515 -17.46 14.09 6.81
C HIS A 515 -18.72 13.60 6.07
N ALA A 516 -19.81 13.29 6.78
CA ALA A 516 -21.09 13.03 6.17
C ALA A 516 -21.64 14.35 5.58
N ASP A 517 -22.12 14.31 4.35
CA ASP A 517 -22.76 15.43 3.67
C ASP A 517 -24.24 15.12 3.39
N LEU A 518 -24.94 16.08 2.77
CA LEU A 518 -26.35 15.89 2.45
C LEU A 518 -26.57 14.75 1.43
N HIS A 519 -25.59 14.51 0.55
CA HIS A 519 -25.61 13.42 -0.41
C HIS A 519 -25.54 12.06 0.30
N ARG A 520 -24.66 11.90 1.31
CA ARG A 520 -24.62 10.73 2.20
C ARG A 520 -25.94 10.53 2.90
N LEU A 521 -26.50 11.59 3.49
CA LEU A 521 -27.80 11.52 4.19
C LEU A 521 -28.92 10.99 3.30
N LYS A 522 -29.01 11.53 2.09
CA LYS A 522 -30.02 11.23 1.07
C LYS A 522 -29.92 9.79 0.58
N TYR A 523 -28.73 9.36 0.17
CA TYR A 523 -28.54 8.07 -0.52
C TYR A 523 -28.07 6.93 0.38
N GLN A 524 -27.98 7.14 1.70
CA GLN A 524 -27.58 6.10 2.65
C GLN A 524 -28.43 4.82 2.50
N CYS A 525 -29.74 4.94 2.32
CA CYS A 525 -30.64 3.80 2.22
C CYS A 525 -30.33 2.92 1.03
N PHE A 526 -30.31 3.52 -0.16
CA PHE A 526 -29.89 2.85 -1.39
C PHE A 526 -28.50 2.22 -1.24
N LYS A 527 -27.49 3.00 -0.82
CA LYS A 527 -26.10 2.51 -0.75
C LYS A 527 -25.93 1.40 0.29
N SER A 528 -26.68 1.44 1.38
CA SER A 528 -26.65 0.38 2.40
C SER A 528 -27.24 -0.93 1.87
N ALA A 529 -28.38 -0.84 1.17
CA ALA A 529 -28.99 -2.00 0.54
C ALA A 529 -28.08 -2.56 -0.57
N TRP A 530 -27.48 -1.69 -1.39
CA TRP A 530 -26.53 -2.07 -2.43
C TRP A 530 -25.29 -2.75 -1.85
N MET A 531 -24.67 -2.19 -0.80
CA MET A 531 -23.54 -2.80 -0.11
C MET A 531 -23.88 -4.19 0.43
N TYR A 532 -25.06 -4.33 1.04
CA TYR A 532 -25.55 -5.62 1.55
C TYR A 532 -25.68 -6.66 0.42
N GLU A 533 -26.37 -6.30 -0.67
CA GLU A 533 -26.62 -7.21 -1.78
C GLU A 533 -25.34 -7.55 -2.56
N VAL A 534 -24.43 -6.59 -2.76
CA VAL A 534 -23.12 -6.85 -3.35
C VAL A 534 -22.31 -7.83 -2.50
N LEU A 535 -22.30 -7.65 -1.17
CA LEU A 535 -21.54 -8.52 -0.27
C LEU A 535 -22.11 -9.94 -0.21
N HIS A 536 -23.40 -10.06 0.13
CA HIS A 536 -24.01 -11.35 0.46
C HIS A 536 -24.57 -12.07 -0.76
N THR A 537 -25.15 -11.35 -1.71
CA THR A 537 -25.73 -11.94 -2.91
C THR A 537 -24.75 -11.91 -4.07
N GLY A 538 -23.94 -10.86 -4.23
CA GLY A 538 -22.96 -10.72 -5.30
C GLY A 538 -21.72 -11.59 -5.09
N PHE A 539 -20.95 -11.30 -4.04
CA PHE A 539 -19.72 -12.02 -3.70
C PHE A 539 -19.95 -13.28 -2.86
N SER A 540 -21.21 -13.60 -2.55
CA SER A 540 -21.64 -14.80 -1.83
C SER A 540 -21.04 -14.94 -0.42
N PHE A 541 -20.69 -13.83 0.25
CA PHE A 541 -20.24 -13.88 1.64
C PHE A 541 -21.38 -14.39 2.54
N PRO A 542 -21.14 -15.39 3.41
CA PRO A 542 -22.15 -15.85 4.36
C PRO A 542 -22.60 -14.73 5.32
N THR A 543 -23.88 -14.70 5.66
CA THR A 543 -24.42 -13.70 6.62
C THR A 543 -23.86 -13.86 8.03
N ASN A 544 -23.33 -15.03 8.37
CA ASN A 544 -22.65 -15.32 9.63
C ASN A 544 -21.13 -15.14 9.56
N TYR A 545 -20.58 -14.61 8.45
CA TYR A 545 -19.15 -14.34 8.32
C TYR A 545 -18.70 -13.27 9.32
N LYS A 546 -17.67 -13.57 10.12
CA LYS A 546 -17.22 -12.72 11.24
C LYS A 546 -15.90 -11.98 10.98
N ASN A 547 -15.19 -12.35 9.91
CA ASN A 547 -13.84 -11.85 9.64
C ASN A 547 -13.83 -10.75 8.57
N LEU A 548 -14.90 -9.96 8.47
CA LEU A 548 -14.96 -8.74 7.65
C LEU A 548 -14.85 -7.53 8.59
N LYS A 549 -13.90 -6.65 8.32
CA LYS A 549 -13.76 -5.37 9.02
C LYS A 549 -13.90 -4.22 8.05
N THR A 550 -14.68 -3.21 8.37
CA THR A 550 -14.75 -1.98 7.59
C THR A 550 -13.92 -0.91 8.26
N ALA A 551 -13.08 -0.22 7.49
CA ALA A 551 -12.14 0.73 8.03
C ALA A 551 -11.81 1.80 6.99
N LEU A 552 -11.74 3.06 7.43
CA LEU A 552 -11.03 4.11 6.71
C LEU A 552 -9.56 4.17 7.16
N LEU A 553 -9.34 3.93 8.45
CA LEU A 553 -8.03 3.91 9.10
C LEU A 553 -7.74 2.52 9.66
N VAL A 554 -6.53 2.02 9.48
CA VAL A 554 -6.02 0.86 10.21
C VAL A 554 -4.77 1.30 10.96
N TYR A 555 -4.81 1.16 12.30
CA TYR A 555 -3.76 1.69 13.19
C TYR A 555 -3.52 3.20 13.02
N ASP A 556 -4.60 3.99 12.93
CA ASP A 556 -4.57 5.44 12.73
C ASP A 556 -3.83 5.91 11.45
N LYS A 557 -3.64 5.00 10.50
CA LYS A 557 -3.14 5.26 9.15
C LYS A 557 -4.27 5.06 8.15
N GLU A 558 -4.48 6.02 7.25
CA GLU A 558 -5.45 5.87 6.18
C GLU A 558 -4.98 4.76 5.23
N VAL A 559 -5.71 3.65 5.20
CA VAL A 559 -5.35 2.53 4.33
C VAL A 559 -6.04 2.76 3.00
N GLN A 560 -5.31 3.44 2.14
CA GLN A 560 -5.71 3.72 0.78
C GLN A 560 -4.87 2.87 -0.17
N TRP A 561 -5.45 2.56 -1.34
CA TRP A 561 -4.72 1.91 -2.42
C TRP A 561 -3.47 2.72 -2.82
N THR A 562 -3.44 4.03 -2.58
CA THR A 562 -2.26 4.89 -2.85
C THR A 562 -1.01 4.46 -2.06
N LEU A 563 -1.16 3.89 -0.86
CA LEU A 563 -0.03 3.34 -0.08
C LEU A 563 0.57 2.11 -0.76
N GLY A 564 -0.28 1.22 -1.29
CA GLY A 564 0.19 0.07 -2.06
C GLY A 564 0.80 0.48 -3.41
N ALA A 565 0.27 1.54 -4.03
CA ALA A 565 0.81 2.10 -5.26
C ALA A 565 2.23 2.64 -5.04
N ILE A 566 2.44 3.50 -4.03
CA ILE A 566 3.78 4.04 -3.74
C ILE A 566 4.75 2.92 -3.37
N LEU A 567 4.34 1.93 -2.57
CA LEU A 567 5.18 0.78 -2.21
C LEU A 567 5.59 -0.02 -3.44
N TYR A 568 4.65 -0.32 -4.35
CA TYR A 568 4.92 -1.07 -5.56
C TYR A 568 5.81 -0.31 -6.55
N ARG A 569 5.57 0.99 -6.73
CA ARG A 569 6.32 1.87 -7.64
C ARG A 569 7.73 2.16 -7.14
N THR A 570 7.94 2.15 -5.82
CA THR A 570 9.26 2.40 -5.18
C THR A 570 10.01 1.13 -4.77
N ARG A 571 9.51 -0.07 -5.11
CA ARG A 571 10.10 -1.36 -4.69
C ARG A 571 11.57 -1.58 -5.06
N PHE A 572 12.07 -0.86 -6.07
CA PHE A 572 13.47 -0.95 -6.51
C PHE A 572 14.40 0.06 -5.83
N LEU A 573 13.90 1.04 -5.07
CA LEU A 573 14.75 1.98 -4.36
C LEU A 573 15.75 1.32 -3.39
N PRO A 574 15.39 0.24 -2.64
CA PRO A 574 16.34 -0.49 -1.80
C PRO A 574 17.58 -1.00 -2.53
N LEU A 575 17.51 -1.23 -3.86
CA LEU A 575 18.69 -1.65 -4.64
C LEU A 575 19.80 -0.60 -4.59
N ARG A 576 19.48 0.69 -4.44
CA ARG A 576 20.50 1.74 -4.31
C ARG A 576 21.36 1.52 -3.08
N ASP A 577 20.74 1.18 -1.95
CA ASP A 577 21.43 0.95 -0.69
C ASP A 577 22.11 -0.43 -0.66
N ILE A 578 21.44 -1.49 -1.15
CA ILE A 578 21.95 -2.88 -1.17
C ILE A 578 23.08 -3.05 -2.19
N GLN A 579 22.91 -2.57 -3.42
CA GLN A 579 23.93 -2.70 -4.46
C GLN A 579 25.11 -1.77 -4.22
N GLN A 580 24.99 -0.70 -3.44
CA GLN A 580 26.15 0.13 -3.09
C GLN A 580 27.15 -0.66 -2.22
N GLU A 581 26.71 -1.66 -1.45
CA GLU A 581 27.60 -2.63 -0.79
C GLU A 581 28.18 -3.65 -1.78
N SER A 582 27.38 -4.14 -2.75
CA SER A 582 27.85 -5.05 -3.80
C SER A 582 28.81 -4.41 -4.82
N LEU A 583 28.61 -3.13 -5.17
CA LEU A 583 29.42 -2.35 -6.11
C LEU A 583 30.69 -1.81 -5.45
N LYS A 584 30.72 -1.67 -4.11
CA LYS A 584 31.98 -1.56 -3.36
C LYS A 584 32.87 -2.80 -3.53
N GLY A 585 32.31 -3.93 -3.97
CA GLY A 585 33.00 -5.19 -4.24
C GLY A 585 33.50 -5.39 -5.68
N ALA A 586 33.36 -4.42 -6.58
CA ALA A 586 33.82 -4.54 -7.97
C ALA A 586 34.55 -3.30 -8.49
N HIS A 587 35.38 -2.68 -7.65
CA HIS A 587 36.60 -2.12 -8.21
C HIS A 587 37.48 -3.30 -8.57
N SER A 588 37.63 -3.55 -9.88
CA SER A 588 38.75 -4.33 -10.35
C SER A 588 40.00 -3.79 -9.63
N HIS A 589 40.73 -4.68 -8.97
CA HIS A 589 42.04 -4.41 -8.37
C HIS A 589 43.10 -3.99 -9.42
N TRP A 590 42.67 -3.45 -10.56
CA TRP A 590 43.49 -3.05 -11.69
C TRP A 590 43.80 -1.55 -11.73
N ARG A 591 43.38 -0.74 -10.75
CA ARG A 591 43.67 0.72 -10.76
C ARG A 591 44.28 1.35 -9.51
N HIS A 592 44.63 0.60 -8.46
CA HIS A 592 45.40 1.18 -7.34
C HIS A 592 46.73 0.49 -6.98
N SER A 593 47.13 -0.59 -7.66
CA SER A 593 48.49 -1.16 -7.50
C SER A 593 49.51 -0.72 -8.56
N PHE A 594 49.10 0.06 -9.58
CA PHE A 594 49.99 0.39 -10.71
C PHE A 594 50.75 1.74 -10.62
N SER A 595 50.61 2.52 -9.54
CA SER A 595 51.29 3.82 -9.41
C SER A 595 52.40 3.88 -8.35
N PHE A 596 52.34 3.07 -7.28
CA PHE A 596 53.34 3.15 -6.22
C PHE A 596 54.57 2.26 -6.49
N VAL A 597 54.36 1.06 -7.04
CA VAL A 597 55.43 0.08 -7.25
C VAL A 597 56.28 0.42 -8.48
N ASN A 598 55.67 0.92 -9.56
CA ASN A 598 56.40 1.33 -10.77
C ASN A 598 57.25 2.61 -10.56
N ASN A 599 56.80 3.54 -9.69
CA ASN A 599 57.59 4.72 -9.36
C ASN A 599 58.84 4.38 -8.53
N HIS A 600 58.80 3.36 -7.67
CA HIS A 600 59.98 2.92 -6.91
C HIS A 600 61.04 2.29 -7.83
N TYR A 601 60.63 1.47 -8.81
CA TYR A 601 61.57 0.90 -9.78
C TYR A 601 62.13 1.94 -10.74
N LEU A 602 61.32 2.93 -11.16
CA LEU A 602 61.81 4.05 -11.97
C LEU A 602 62.80 4.92 -11.18
N PHE A 603 62.49 5.23 -9.92
CA PHE A 603 63.38 5.98 -9.04
C PHE A 603 64.70 5.22 -8.77
N LEU A 604 64.63 3.91 -8.51
CA LEU A 604 65.81 3.04 -8.37
C LEU A 604 66.64 2.99 -9.66
N ALA A 605 66.00 2.85 -10.83
CA ALA A 605 66.70 2.86 -12.11
C ALA A 605 67.39 4.20 -12.38
N CYS A 606 66.71 5.33 -12.15
CA CYS A 606 67.29 6.66 -12.24
C CYS A 606 68.45 6.85 -11.25
N PHE A 607 68.30 6.37 -10.01
CA PHE A 607 69.36 6.42 -8.99
C PHE A 607 70.60 5.62 -9.43
N PHE A 608 70.43 4.41 -9.97
CA PHE A 608 71.55 3.61 -10.47
C PHE A 608 72.23 4.25 -11.69
N ILE A 609 71.49 4.89 -12.59
CA ILE A 609 72.08 5.60 -13.75
C ILE A 609 72.91 6.80 -13.29
N VAL A 610 72.42 7.57 -12.32
CA VAL A 610 73.17 8.70 -11.74
C VAL A 610 74.40 8.21 -10.99
N LEU A 611 74.29 7.15 -10.19
CA LEU A 611 75.42 6.54 -9.48
C LEU A 611 76.48 6.03 -10.46
N LEU A 612 76.07 5.37 -11.55
CA LEU A 612 76.98 4.90 -12.59
C LEU A 612 77.69 6.07 -13.28
N SER A 613 76.97 7.15 -13.56
CA SER A 613 77.50 8.38 -14.16
C SER A 613 78.52 9.05 -13.24
N ILE A 614 78.25 9.10 -11.93
CA ILE A 614 79.19 9.59 -10.92
C ILE A 614 80.42 8.69 -10.84
N ILE A 615 80.25 7.36 -10.82
CA ILE A 615 81.38 6.42 -10.80
C ILE A 615 82.24 6.55 -12.06
N LEU A 616 81.63 6.69 -13.24
CA LEU A 616 82.34 6.91 -14.50
C LEU A 616 83.04 8.26 -14.51
N TYR A 617 82.40 9.31 -13.99
CA TYR A 617 82.99 10.64 -13.83
C TYR A 617 84.19 10.62 -12.87
N LEU A 618 84.07 9.97 -11.71
CA LEU A 618 85.16 9.79 -10.75
C LEU A 618 86.27 8.89 -11.30
N ARG A 619 85.95 7.85 -12.09
CA ARG A 619 86.95 7.03 -12.79
C ARG A 619 87.66 7.83 -13.89
N ARG A 620 86.95 8.73 -14.58
CA ARG A 620 87.53 9.67 -15.54
C ARG A 620 88.43 10.69 -14.83
N LEU A 621 87.99 11.25 -13.70
CA LEU A 621 88.79 12.14 -12.86
C LEU A 621 90.01 11.42 -12.31
N ARG A 622 89.91 10.19 -11.82
CA ARG A 622 91.08 9.39 -11.39
C ARG A 622 92.01 9.05 -12.54
N ARG A 623 91.51 8.83 -13.76
CA ARG A 623 92.35 8.68 -14.96
C ARG A 623 93.07 9.99 -15.31
N ILE A 624 92.39 11.12 -15.19
CA ILE A 624 92.99 12.45 -15.42
C ILE A 624 94.02 12.73 -14.32
N HIS A 625 93.69 12.54 -13.05
CA HIS A 625 94.62 12.69 -11.92
C HIS A 625 95.78 11.69 -11.96
N ARG A 626 95.62 10.45 -12.44
CA ARG A 626 96.76 9.55 -12.69
C ARG A 626 97.66 10.06 -13.80
N ARG A 627 97.11 10.66 -14.86
CA ARG A 627 97.88 11.30 -15.94
C ARG A 627 98.55 12.61 -15.49
N THR A 628 97.96 13.32 -14.52
CA THR A 628 98.55 14.54 -13.92
C THR A 628 99.57 14.20 -12.83
N ALA A 629 99.37 13.13 -12.05
CA ALA A 629 100.32 12.65 -11.05
C ALA A 629 101.54 11.94 -11.67
N GLN A 630 101.44 11.43 -12.90
CA GLN A 630 102.61 11.02 -13.70
C GLN A 630 103.41 12.20 -14.27
N ARG A 631 102.93 13.45 -14.15
CA ARG A 631 103.62 14.65 -14.65
C ARG A 631 104.21 15.55 -13.57
N CYS A 632 104.05 15.23 -12.28
CA CYS A 632 104.62 16.03 -11.20
C CYS A 632 105.02 15.14 -10.01
N THR A 633 106.29 14.73 -9.92
CA THR A 633 107.18 14.92 -8.75
C THR A 633 108.57 14.28 -9.02
N PRO A 634 109.64 14.73 -8.31
CA PRO A 634 110.98 14.95 -8.85
C PRO A 634 112.04 13.95 -8.37
N SER A 635 113.21 13.97 -9.04
CA SER A 635 114.57 13.50 -8.67
C SER A 635 115.19 12.80 -9.89
N SER A 636 116.43 12.97 -10.31
CA SER A 636 117.58 13.75 -9.85
C SER A 636 118.62 13.70 -11.00
N VAL A 637 119.28 14.84 -11.23
CA VAL A 637 120.52 15.08 -11.99
C VAL A 637 121.56 13.98 -11.62
N PRO A 638 122.51 13.49 -12.48
CA PRO A 638 123.57 14.37 -12.99
C PRO A 638 124.50 13.99 -14.19
N TRP A 639 125.26 15.03 -14.65
CA TRP A 639 126.51 15.08 -15.46
C TRP A 639 126.42 14.79 -16.98
N LEU A 640 127.16 15.42 -17.92
CA LEU A 640 128.03 16.62 -18.03
C LEU A 640 128.50 16.68 -19.52
N GLU A 641 128.75 17.90 -20.04
CA GLU A 641 129.64 18.24 -21.19
C GLU A 641 129.22 17.77 -22.61
N GLU A 642 129.28 18.56 -23.69
CA GLU A 642 130.19 19.63 -24.11
C GLU A 642 129.58 20.48 -25.27
N GLY A 643 129.99 21.76 -25.39
CA GLY A 643 130.01 22.66 -26.56
C GLY A 643 128.72 22.99 -27.36
N LEU A 644 128.53 24.16 -27.97
CA LEU A 644 129.34 25.36 -28.17
C LEU A 644 128.42 26.46 -28.77
N ALA A 645 128.79 27.73 -28.52
CA ALA A 645 128.47 28.96 -29.27
C ALA A 645 127.11 29.68 -29.06
N SER A 646 127.11 30.68 -28.16
CA SER A 646 127.22 32.14 -28.42
C SER A 646 126.55 32.78 -29.68
N PRO A 647 126.29 34.11 -29.68
CA PRO A 647 124.97 34.69 -29.40
C PRO A 647 124.53 35.62 -30.57
N THR A 648 123.45 36.40 -30.42
CA THR A 648 123.33 37.85 -30.78
C THR A 648 121.85 38.30 -30.79
N ILE A 649 121.48 39.10 -29.79
CA ILE A 649 120.90 40.46 -29.87
C ILE A 649 120.00 40.78 -31.10
N LEU A 650 118.75 41.23 -30.88
CA LEU A 650 118.38 42.66 -30.98
C LEU A 650 116.94 42.94 -30.51
N ILE A 651 116.83 44.12 -29.92
CA ILE A 651 115.71 44.82 -29.33
C ILE A 651 114.86 45.52 -30.42
N ASN A 652 113.55 45.55 -30.18
CA ASN A 652 112.51 46.51 -30.60
C ASN A 652 112.59 47.21 -31.97
N LEU A 653 111.50 47.03 -32.73
CA LEU A 653 110.48 48.08 -32.88
C LEU A 653 109.08 47.45 -32.89
#